data_AF-A0A972MTD4-F1
#
_entry.id   AF-A0A972MTD4-F1
#
_cell.length_a   1.000
_cell.length_b   1.000
_cell.length_c   1.000
_cell.angle_alpha   90.00
_cell.angle_beta   90.00
_cell.angle_gamma   90.00
#
_symmetry.space_group_name_H-M   'P 1'
#
loop_
_entity.id
_entity.type
_entity.pdbx_description
1 polymer ?
#
loop_
_entity_poly.entity_id
_entity_poly.type
_entity_poly.pdbx_seq_one_letter_code
_entity_poly.pdbx_strand_id
1 'polypeptide(L)'
;MNVKFFLQLLFGLSLFLGEVGLCATQEKEVVINETQTTNKYLVVVQLLKHISDSVHYLQQERGAASGYVSSHGKSFAKELKQIQKKTDAAVSSLQDFVRKNQKIIAPFLSQKEQEQLRIKLHELKKLRTGIASLELTFAQIYSKYTQIIAYLLLDISNIAERCETKTLREQLYSYVTLLMYKESLGEKRAALSALFSEERFSQEIFEYFLTADTQEAIYFKSFLHLSDDEIKAYYTATVEQKTMQEVAAYEKLALEKMQGKDVLVKPEEWFESITAKIQHIQNVEEKLFEKITELASQMNHSFESLLYSHEKVWLDQKPVIRYAYDPDWKPLEWQSGISKHMGMIADVLKIVSQKSGITFKEFPSNSWREAYAKIQNGSVDMISAMAETQERKKYVNFTKNSVFSIPYVIVSLKGKEYSDGFDSLQGKNVAFVSGYVIEDTLKKEAYDFKHHHVKNVFEGMQKLVSGEVDALLVNLATANYFLNQQEYKDLQIAYRTKYSFDLKVALAKEYPQVALDVIDKALLGISDEQKDAIYEHWIQKYQQNRLQEMPNSKLSVFDILPLKEIAFILIILFVLSIFIVRFLNKRGSVKLGIPIFIFGMIFVVISVFIVVSAVSNLKESHKAELKDTLSAISKSTHMALREWYEGKQNSIEYTVLHTPKLYEAIVQLYEHKNDPKYLVSHQVVLEKYDQNVKDHFPDRESYFVVTKDYTVLGSSIKEIVGKKIKFDFAKKAIDNAFLGEITLIHPRVNPQDKHQIFTKLYFLIPLFDKEGKNVIAVYASGINPVGMIEILQQGQLGKTGETYVVNNAAELISQSRFDDELRELGLLKEGEKSFLNIKIAHNNKLTLAAEQILKAKDGYSMQAYNDYRGMPVFGSWKWDDELKFGLISEVDESEAMQSFLVLRETIYGTVFS
;
A
#
# COMPACT_ATOMS: atom_id res chain seq x y z
N MET A 1 80.11 4.17 17.54
CA MET A 1 78.73 4.44 17.05
C MET A 1 78.11 3.10 16.72
N ASN A 2 77.05 2.72 17.44
CA ASN A 2 76.62 1.32 17.56
C ASN A 2 75.89 0.86 16.29
N VAL A 3 76.44 -0.12 15.57
CA VAL A 3 75.86 -0.68 14.32
C VAL A 3 74.42 -1.17 14.52
N LYS A 4 74.08 -1.62 15.73
CA LYS A 4 72.71 -1.96 16.15
C LYS A 4 71.74 -0.78 16.09
N PHE A 5 72.18 0.42 16.44
CA PHE A 5 71.34 1.62 16.43
C PHE A 5 71.08 2.08 14.98
N PHE A 6 72.07 1.97 14.11
CA PHE A 6 71.93 2.31 12.68
C PHE A 6 71.00 1.33 11.94
N LEU A 7 71.08 0.03 12.27
CA LEU A 7 70.17 -1.00 11.74
C LEU A 7 68.74 -0.84 12.26
N GLN A 8 68.55 -0.45 13.52
CA GLN A 8 67.21 -0.13 14.06
C GLN A 8 66.61 1.12 13.41
N LEU A 9 67.44 2.12 13.10
CA LEU A 9 66.98 3.33 12.40
C LEU A 9 66.58 3.02 10.96
N LEU A 10 67.36 2.19 10.24
CA LEU A 10 67.04 1.76 8.87
C LEU A 10 65.79 0.89 8.81
N PHE A 11 65.57 0.02 9.80
CA PHE A 11 64.38 -0.83 9.88
C PHE A 11 63.13 0.00 10.24
N GLY A 12 63.27 1.00 11.12
CA GLY A 12 62.22 1.97 11.41
C GLY A 12 61.89 2.85 10.21
N LEU A 13 62.89 3.27 9.43
CA LEU A 13 62.69 4.05 8.21
C LEU A 13 62.03 3.23 7.10
N SER A 14 62.36 1.93 6.96
CA SER A 14 61.73 1.06 5.97
C SER A 14 60.29 0.70 6.32
N LEU A 15 59.97 0.56 7.61
CA LEU A 15 58.59 0.41 8.10
C LEU A 15 57.79 1.69 7.89
N PHE A 16 58.37 2.86 8.19
CA PHE A 16 57.72 4.15 7.98
C PHE A 16 57.51 4.47 6.49
N LEU A 17 58.48 4.18 5.63
CA LEU A 17 58.33 4.35 4.17
C LEU A 17 57.38 3.30 3.56
N GLY A 18 57.27 2.11 4.16
CA GLY A 18 56.27 1.11 3.82
C GLY A 18 54.84 1.55 4.19
N GLU A 19 54.65 2.12 5.38
CA GLU A 19 53.36 2.69 5.82
C GLU A 19 52.98 3.94 5.04
N VAL A 20 53.92 4.84 4.74
CA VAL A 20 53.66 6.04 3.91
C VAL A 20 53.41 5.64 2.44
N GLY A 21 54.04 4.58 1.94
CA GLY A 21 53.78 4.02 0.61
C GLY A 21 52.41 3.32 0.50
N LEU A 22 52.00 2.60 1.56
CA LEU A 22 50.65 2.01 1.69
C LEU A 22 49.57 3.09 1.85
N CYS A 23 49.85 4.16 2.60
CA CYS A 23 48.96 5.29 2.76
C CYS A 23 48.86 6.12 1.47
N ALA A 24 49.95 6.32 0.73
CA ALA A 24 49.94 7.04 -0.55
C ALA A 24 49.36 6.21 -1.72
N THR A 25 49.34 4.88 -1.61
CA THR A 25 48.65 4.01 -2.58
C THR A 25 47.17 3.84 -2.23
N GLN A 26 46.81 3.81 -0.95
CA GLN A 26 45.40 3.91 -0.51
C GLN A 26 44.82 5.30 -0.81
N GLU A 27 45.54 6.39 -0.58
CA GLU A 27 45.09 7.73 -0.96
C GLU A 27 45.07 7.92 -2.47
N LYS A 28 45.99 7.33 -3.26
CA LYS A 28 45.86 7.36 -4.73
C LYS A 28 44.75 6.46 -5.26
N GLU A 29 44.46 5.30 -4.67
CA GLU A 29 43.29 4.49 -5.07
C GLU A 29 41.96 5.10 -4.61
N VAL A 30 41.95 5.87 -3.51
CA VAL A 30 40.77 6.61 -3.05
C VAL A 30 40.57 7.89 -3.86
N VAL A 31 41.64 8.65 -4.16
CA VAL A 31 41.56 9.94 -4.91
C VAL A 31 41.43 9.74 -6.42
N ILE A 32 41.92 8.64 -7.01
CA ILE A 32 41.69 8.34 -8.44
C ILE A 32 40.25 7.81 -8.68
N ASN A 33 39.57 7.27 -7.66
CA ASN A 33 38.17 6.86 -7.78
C ASN A 33 37.15 8.00 -7.57
N GLU A 34 37.55 9.11 -6.95
CA GLU A 34 36.66 10.27 -6.73
C GLU A 34 36.41 11.11 -8.00
N THR A 35 37.20 10.93 -9.06
CA THR A 35 36.97 11.64 -10.35
C THR A 35 36.08 10.87 -11.33
N GLN A 36 35.60 9.67 -10.97
CA GLN A 36 34.62 8.88 -11.74
C GLN A 36 33.57 8.19 -10.84
N THR A 37 33.10 8.86 -9.79
CA THR A 37 32.02 8.28 -8.96
C THR A 37 30.70 8.34 -9.73
N THR A 38 30.46 7.33 -10.57
CA THR A 38 29.17 7.13 -11.24
C THR A 38 28.11 6.95 -10.15
N ASN A 39 27.14 7.86 -10.10
CA ASN A 39 26.08 7.86 -9.09
C ASN A 39 25.35 6.51 -9.09
N LYS A 40 25.45 5.74 -7.98
CA LYS A 40 24.86 4.40 -7.89
C LYS A 40 23.36 4.41 -8.20
N TYR A 41 22.64 5.44 -7.73
CA TYR A 41 21.21 5.60 -7.98
C TYR A 41 20.92 5.96 -9.43
N LEU A 42 21.77 6.74 -10.09
CA LEU A 42 21.62 7.04 -11.51
C LEU A 42 21.79 5.78 -12.37
N VAL A 43 22.74 4.91 -12.02
CA VAL A 43 22.92 3.61 -12.69
C VAL A 43 21.71 2.71 -12.48
N VAL A 44 21.14 2.70 -11.28
CA VAL A 44 19.92 1.96 -10.96
C VAL A 44 18.72 2.50 -11.75
N VAL A 45 18.54 3.82 -11.81
CA VAL A 45 17.46 4.44 -12.59
C VAL A 45 17.61 4.12 -14.08
N GLN A 46 18.83 4.16 -14.62
CA GLN A 46 19.10 3.73 -15.99
C GLN A 46 18.82 2.24 -16.22
N LEU A 47 19.10 1.36 -15.25
CA LEU A 47 18.70 -0.04 -15.30
C LEU A 47 17.17 -0.17 -15.43
N LEU A 48 16.42 0.56 -14.61
CA LEU A 48 14.94 0.57 -14.67
C LEU A 48 14.43 1.01 -16.03
N LYS A 49 15.06 2.01 -16.67
CA LYS A 49 14.72 2.43 -18.04
C LYS A 49 14.88 1.31 -19.04
N HIS A 50 16.03 0.62 -19.02
CA HIS A 50 16.29 -0.49 -19.93
C HIS A 50 15.31 -1.66 -19.72
N ILE A 51 14.91 -1.92 -18.48
CA ILE A 51 13.89 -2.94 -18.17
C ILE A 51 12.53 -2.49 -18.73
N SER A 52 12.10 -1.25 -18.48
CA SER A 52 10.82 -0.73 -18.99
C SER A 52 10.75 -0.70 -20.52
N ASP A 53 11.84 -0.29 -21.19
CA ASP A 53 11.91 -0.32 -22.66
C ASP A 53 11.77 -1.74 -23.20
N SER A 54 12.38 -2.72 -22.53
CA SER A 54 12.24 -4.13 -22.87
C SER A 54 10.80 -4.61 -22.68
N VAL A 55 10.16 -4.26 -21.56
CA VAL A 55 8.75 -4.53 -21.29
C VAL A 55 7.85 -3.94 -22.38
N HIS A 56 8.06 -2.67 -22.75
CA HIS A 56 7.26 -1.98 -23.77
C HIS A 56 7.25 -2.73 -25.11
N TYR A 57 8.42 -3.14 -25.60
CA TYR A 57 8.49 -3.86 -26.88
C TYR A 57 8.00 -5.30 -26.78
N LEU A 58 8.21 -5.98 -25.64
CA LEU A 58 7.63 -7.31 -25.39
C LEU A 58 6.10 -7.27 -25.35
N GLN A 59 5.49 -6.24 -24.77
CA GLN A 59 4.03 -6.02 -24.79
C GLN A 59 3.50 -5.84 -26.22
N GLN A 60 4.24 -5.13 -27.07
CA GLN A 60 3.87 -4.97 -28.49
C GLN A 60 4.01 -6.30 -29.23
N GLU A 61 5.09 -7.03 -28.97
CA GLU A 61 5.35 -8.32 -29.62
C GLU A 61 4.30 -9.35 -29.24
N ARG A 62 3.89 -9.41 -27.96
CA ARG A 62 2.79 -10.25 -27.49
C ARG A 62 1.50 -9.96 -28.26
N GLY A 63 1.13 -8.69 -28.38
CA GLY A 63 -0.10 -8.30 -29.06
C GLY A 63 -0.11 -8.68 -30.55
N ALA A 64 0.98 -8.35 -31.26
CA ALA A 64 1.11 -8.68 -32.68
C ALA A 64 1.20 -10.19 -32.92
N ALA A 65 1.92 -10.93 -32.07
CA ALA A 65 2.01 -12.39 -32.15
C ALA A 65 0.66 -13.07 -31.89
N SER A 66 -0.12 -12.55 -30.93
CA SER A 66 -1.46 -13.05 -30.61
C SER A 66 -2.42 -12.89 -31.79
N GLY A 67 -2.41 -11.73 -32.45
CA GLY A 67 -3.18 -11.51 -33.67
C GLY A 67 -2.68 -12.34 -34.86
N TYR A 68 -1.36 -12.46 -35.04
CA TYR A 68 -0.76 -13.28 -36.11
C TYR A 68 -1.17 -14.74 -36.00
N VAL A 69 -1.12 -15.34 -34.81
CA VAL A 69 -1.50 -16.74 -34.62
C VAL A 69 -3.00 -16.96 -34.72
N SER A 70 -3.82 -16.11 -34.10
CA SER A 70 -5.28 -16.26 -34.16
C SER A 70 -5.83 -16.08 -35.58
N SER A 71 -5.19 -15.23 -36.39
CA SER A 71 -5.49 -15.08 -37.82
C SER A 71 -4.88 -16.18 -38.71
N HIS A 72 -4.24 -17.21 -38.14
CA HIS A 72 -3.53 -18.27 -38.87
C HIS A 72 -2.49 -17.72 -39.86
N GLY A 73 -1.79 -16.66 -39.46
CA GLY A 73 -0.73 -15.99 -40.23
C GLY A 73 -1.23 -14.96 -41.26
N LYS A 74 -2.54 -14.69 -41.33
CA LYS A 74 -3.12 -13.75 -42.31
C LYS A 74 -2.94 -12.27 -41.93
N SER A 75 -2.96 -11.95 -40.64
CA SER A 75 -2.82 -10.59 -40.09
C SER A 75 -1.50 -10.42 -39.31
N PHE A 76 -1.04 -9.19 -39.10
CA PHE A 76 0.15 -8.82 -38.31
C PHE A 76 1.53 -9.35 -38.77
N ALA A 77 1.64 -10.04 -39.91
CA ALA A 77 2.91 -10.67 -40.33
C ALA A 77 4.07 -9.67 -40.53
N LYS A 78 3.78 -8.47 -41.04
CA LYS A 78 4.77 -7.42 -41.30
C LYS A 78 5.11 -6.67 -40.01
N GLU A 79 4.08 -6.33 -39.25
CA GLU A 79 4.11 -5.62 -37.97
C GLU A 79 4.93 -6.41 -36.96
N LEU A 80 4.65 -7.72 -36.82
CA LEU A 80 5.37 -8.62 -35.91
C LEU A 80 6.87 -8.65 -36.20
N LYS A 81 7.29 -8.75 -37.47
CA LYS A 81 8.72 -8.73 -37.84
C LYS A 81 9.38 -7.40 -37.51
N GLN A 82 8.67 -6.28 -37.65
CA GLN A 82 9.20 -4.97 -37.29
C GLN A 82 9.32 -4.80 -35.77
N ILE A 83 8.32 -5.25 -35.02
CA ILE A 83 8.31 -5.21 -33.56
C ILE A 83 9.43 -6.10 -32.99
N GLN A 84 9.60 -7.33 -33.49
CA GLN A 84 10.68 -8.23 -33.07
C GLN A 84 12.08 -7.61 -33.16
N LYS A 85 12.35 -6.82 -34.22
CA LYS A 85 13.62 -6.09 -34.35
C LYS A 85 13.82 -5.04 -33.26
N LYS A 86 12.74 -4.35 -32.86
CA LYS A 86 12.79 -3.36 -31.77
C LYS A 86 12.96 -4.05 -30.42
N THR A 87 12.25 -5.16 -30.19
CA THR A 87 12.43 -6.00 -29.00
C THR A 87 13.88 -6.47 -28.87
N ASP A 88 14.49 -6.95 -29.97
CA ASP A 88 15.88 -7.40 -29.95
C ASP A 88 16.86 -6.30 -29.57
N ALA A 89 16.66 -5.10 -30.11
CA ALA A 89 17.48 -3.94 -29.77
C ALA A 89 17.35 -3.58 -28.28
N ALA A 90 16.14 -3.55 -27.73
CA ALA A 90 15.89 -3.23 -26.33
C ALA A 90 16.47 -4.29 -25.37
N VAL A 91 16.21 -5.57 -25.66
CA VAL A 91 16.72 -6.71 -24.88
C VAL A 91 18.24 -6.75 -24.90
N SER A 92 18.87 -6.52 -26.07
CA SER A 92 20.33 -6.44 -26.17
C SER A 92 20.89 -5.27 -25.37
N SER A 93 20.22 -4.11 -25.42
CA SER A 93 20.64 -2.94 -24.64
C SER A 93 20.57 -3.20 -23.13
N LEU A 94 19.52 -3.87 -22.65
CA LEU A 94 19.39 -4.26 -21.23
C LEU A 94 20.51 -5.22 -20.82
N GLN A 95 20.75 -6.27 -21.61
CA GLN A 95 21.82 -7.24 -21.34
C GLN A 95 23.20 -6.57 -21.32
N ASP A 96 23.46 -5.66 -22.25
CA ASP A 96 24.71 -4.89 -22.30
C ASP A 96 24.87 -3.97 -21.09
N PHE A 97 23.80 -3.32 -20.66
CA PHE A 97 23.82 -2.44 -19.49
C PHE A 97 24.09 -3.21 -18.20
N VAL A 98 23.38 -4.32 -17.97
CA VAL A 98 23.57 -5.20 -16.81
C VAL A 98 25.00 -5.71 -16.75
N ARG A 99 25.55 -6.17 -17.88
CA ARG A 99 26.92 -6.67 -17.99
C ARG A 99 27.97 -5.60 -17.67
N LYS A 100 27.80 -4.36 -18.18
CA LYS A 100 28.74 -3.26 -17.95
C LYS A 100 28.73 -2.76 -16.51
N ASN A 101 27.57 -2.81 -15.84
CA ASN A 101 27.36 -2.20 -14.53
C ASN A 101 27.23 -3.22 -13.37
N GLN A 102 27.60 -4.49 -13.59
CA GLN A 102 27.35 -5.60 -12.67
C GLN A 102 27.74 -5.31 -11.21
N LYS A 103 28.88 -4.64 -10.97
CA LYS A 103 29.34 -4.31 -9.61
C LYS A 103 28.44 -3.29 -8.90
N ILE A 104 27.95 -2.29 -9.64
CA ILE A 104 27.14 -1.19 -9.09
C ILE A 104 25.71 -1.66 -8.83
N ILE A 105 25.16 -2.51 -9.71
CA ILE A 105 23.77 -2.98 -9.60
C ILE A 105 23.61 -4.18 -8.65
N ALA A 106 24.68 -4.89 -8.28
CA ALA A 106 24.61 -6.10 -7.46
C ALA A 106 23.79 -5.99 -6.15
N PRO A 107 23.80 -4.85 -5.42
CA PRO A 107 22.94 -4.65 -4.25
C PRO A 107 21.44 -4.59 -4.57
N PHE A 108 21.08 -4.20 -5.79
CA PHE A 108 19.70 -4.00 -6.23
C PHE A 108 19.18 -5.17 -7.06
N LEU A 109 20.06 -5.82 -7.83
CA LEU A 109 19.78 -6.99 -8.66
C LEU A 109 20.90 -8.01 -8.45
N SER A 110 20.64 -9.04 -7.66
CA SER A 110 21.60 -10.07 -7.28
C SER A 110 22.12 -10.85 -8.49
N GLN A 111 23.28 -11.51 -8.35
CA GLN A 111 23.82 -12.35 -9.44
C GLN A 111 22.85 -13.45 -9.88
N LYS A 112 22.07 -14.02 -8.94
CA LYS A 112 21.06 -15.02 -9.26
C LYS A 112 19.94 -14.41 -10.12
N GLU A 113 19.44 -13.22 -9.76
CA GLU A 113 18.40 -12.52 -10.52
C GLU A 113 18.92 -12.08 -11.90
N GLN A 114 20.17 -11.62 -12.00
CA GLN A 114 20.81 -11.31 -13.30
C GLN A 114 20.88 -12.53 -14.22
N GLU A 115 21.20 -13.71 -13.68
CA GLU A 115 21.25 -14.94 -14.45
C GLU A 115 19.85 -15.41 -14.87
N GLN A 116 18.86 -15.30 -13.99
CA GLN A 116 17.47 -15.60 -14.32
C GLN A 116 16.92 -14.67 -15.41
N LEU A 117 17.20 -13.37 -15.32
CA LEU A 117 16.90 -12.39 -16.37
C LEU A 117 17.49 -12.84 -17.71
N ARG A 118 18.76 -13.24 -17.74
CA ARG A 118 19.43 -13.73 -18.95
C ARG A 118 18.74 -14.98 -19.53
N ILE A 119 18.37 -15.94 -18.67
CA ILE A 119 17.69 -17.17 -19.07
C ILE A 119 16.32 -16.83 -19.70
N LYS A 120 15.52 -15.99 -19.04
CA LYS A 120 14.19 -15.58 -19.53
C LYS A 120 14.25 -14.89 -20.88
N LEU A 121 15.20 -13.98 -21.07
CA LEU A 121 15.38 -13.30 -22.35
C LEU A 121 15.83 -14.25 -23.48
N HIS A 122 16.54 -15.34 -23.15
CA HIS A 122 16.93 -16.35 -24.13
C HIS A 122 15.75 -17.24 -24.58
N GLU A 123 14.68 -17.36 -23.78
CA GLU A 123 13.47 -18.12 -24.14
C GLU A 123 12.74 -17.52 -25.36
N LEU A 124 12.90 -16.21 -25.62
CA LEU A 124 12.26 -15.50 -26.73
C LEU A 124 12.55 -16.13 -28.10
N LYS A 125 13.78 -16.62 -28.31
CA LYS A 125 14.16 -17.25 -29.58
C LYS A 125 13.35 -18.52 -29.84
N LYS A 126 13.13 -19.35 -28.81
CA LYS A 126 12.33 -20.58 -28.91
C LYS A 126 10.85 -20.27 -29.10
N LEU A 127 10.35 -19.25 -28.38
CA LEU A 127 8.98 -18.76 -28.51
C LEU A 127 8.66 -18.31 -29.94
N ARG A 128 9.55 -17.52 -30.55
CA ARG A 128 9.37 -17.01 -31.92
C ARG A 128 9.39 -18.10 -32.99
N THR A 129 10.20 -19.16 -32.81
CA THR A 129 10.16 -20.30 -33.74
C THR A 129 8.78 -20.96 -33.74
N GLY A 130 8.18 -21.17 -32.56
CA GLY A 130 6.83 -21.74 -32.44
C GLY A 130 5.72 -20.82 -32.96
N ILE A 131 5.88 -19.51 -32.85
CA ILE A 131 4.97 -18.52 -33.46
C ILE A 131 5.07 -18.57 -34.99
N ALA A 132 6.28 -18.65 -35.53
CA ALA A 132 6.51 -18.68 -36.98
C ALA A 132 6.00 -19.98 -37.63
N SER A 133 6.07 -21.10 -36.93
CA SER A 133 5.51 -22.39 -37.38
C SER A 133 4.00 -22.52 -37.17
N LEU A 134 3.35 -21.55 -36.51
CA LEU A 134 1.95 -21.60 -36.08
C LEU A 134 1.63 -22.82 -35.19
N GLU A 135 2.61 -23.34 -34.46
CA GLU A 135 2.46 -24.50 -33.56
C GLU A 135 1.92 -24.12 -32.17
N LEU A 136 2.00 -22.84 -31.81
CA LEU A 136 1.57 -22.33 -30.51
C LEU A 136 0.16 -21.75 -30.58
N THR A 137 -0.62 -21.93 -29.52
CA THR A 137 -1.96 -21.31 -29.38
C THR A 137 -1.87 -19.89 -28.82
N PHE A 138 -2.96 -19.13 -28.92
CA PHE A 138 -3.09 -17.82 -28.27
C PHE A 138 -2.75 -17.89 -26.77
N ALA A 139 -3.36 -18.81 -26.02
CA ALA A 139 -3.13 -18.95 -24.57
C ALA A 139 -1.65 -19.20 -24.24
N GLN A 140 -0.96 -20.04 -25.03
CA GLN A 140 0.47 -20.31 -24.83
C GLN A 140 1.35 -19.09 -25.12
N ILE A 141 1.02 -18.33 -26.17
CA ILE A 141 1.76 -17.10 -26.53
C ILE A 141 1.53 -16.04 -25.47
N TYR A 142 0.26 -15.77 -25.15
CA TYR A 142 -0.15 -14.81 -24.15
C TYR A 142 0.52 -15.13 -22.81
N SER A 143 0.42 -16.38 -22.32
CA SER A 143 1.02 -16.80 -21.05
C SER A 143 2.54 -16.64 -21.05
N LYS A 144 3.26 -17.08 -22.08
CA LYS A 144 4.73 -17.01 -22.12
C LYS A 144 5.27 -15.59 -22.15
N TYR A 145 4.70 -14.69 -22.97
CA TYR A 145 5.11 -13.29 -22.94
C TYR A 145 4.76 -12.63 -21.61
N THR A 146 3.57 -12.91 -21.07
CA THR A 146 3.13 -12.36 -19.77
C THR A 146 4.05 -12.79 -18.64
N GLN A 147 4.51 -14.05 -18.61
CA GLN A 147 5.50 -14.51 -17.63
C GLN A 147 6.84 -13.78 -17.74
N ILE A 148 7.34 -13.53 -18.95
CA ILE A 148 8.58 -12.77 -19.16
C ILE A 148 8.40 -11.33 -18.69
N ILE A 149 7.28 -10.69 -19.05
CA ILE A 149 6.99 -9.30 -18.66
C ILE A 149 6.80 -9.18 -17.15
N ALA A 150 6.04 -10.07 -16.53
CA ALA A 150 5.83 -10.10 -15.07
C ALA A 150 7.15 -10.25 -14.32
N TYR A 151 8.08 -11.06 -14.82
CA TYR A 151 9.41 -11.19 -14.25
C TYR A 151 10.19 -9.85 -14.30
N LEU A 152 10.15 -9.14 -15.44
CA LEU A 152 10.78 -7.83 -15.59
C LEU A 152 10.15 -6.77 -14.66
N LEU A 153 8.82 -6.77 -14.52
CA LEU A 153 8.12 -5.86 -13.61
C LEU A 153 8.42 -6.17 -12.13
N LEU A 154 8.60 -7.46 -11.79
CA LEU A 154 9.03 -7.88 -10.46
C LEU A 154 10.45 -7.40 -10.16
N ASP A 155 11.37 -7.48 -11.13
CA ASP A 155 12.72 -6.93 -10.98
C ASP A 155 12.68 -5.42 -10.68
N ILE A 156 11.84 -4.64 -11.37
CA ILE A 156 11.64 -3.20 -11.07
C ILE A 156 11.15 -3.00 -9.64
N SER A 157 10.19 -3.81 -9.19
CA SER A 157 9.60 -3.73 -7.85
C SER A 157 10.62 -4.06 -6.75
N ASN A 158 11.41 -5.11 -6.96
CA ASN A 158 12.49 -5.52 -6.05
C ASN A 158 13.59 -4.45 -5.98
N ILE A 159 13.94 -3.85 -7.11
CA ILE A 159 14.90 -2.73 -7.17
C ILE A 159 14.36 -1.55 -6.37
N ALA A 160 13.08 -1.21 -6.53
CA ALA A 160 12.43 -0.13 -5.79
C ALA A 160 12.47 -0.38 -4.28
N GLU A 161 12.12 -1.59 -3.83
CA GLU A 161 12.12 -1.97 -2.42
C GLU A 161 13.52 -1.83 -1.79
N ARG A 162 14.57 -2.15 -2.55
CA ARG A 162 15.97 -2.09 -2.12
C ARG A 162 16.58 -0.68 -2.16
N CYS A 163 15.89 0.34 -2.66
CA CYS A 163 16.38 1.72 -2.59
C CYS A 163 16.39 2.23 -1.14
N GLU A 164 17.46 2.86 -0.67
CA GLU A 164 17.54 3.29 0.74
C GLU A 164 16.63 4.49 1.03
N THR A 165 16.48 5.41 0.07
CA THR A 165 15.79 6.69 0.27
C THR A 165 14.28 6.56 0.11
N LYS A 166 13.52 6.96 1.14
CA LYS A 166 12.05 6.96 1.13
C LYS A 166 11.47 7.72 -0.06
N THR A 167 11.97 8.93 -0.31
CA THR A 167 11.51 9.78 -1.42
C THR A 167 11.66 9.10 -2.79
N LEU A 168 12.80 8.43 -3.05
CA LEU A 168 12.99 7.68 -4.30
C LEU A 168 12.08 6.45 -4.35
N ARG A 169 11.96 5.72 -3.24
CA ARG A 169 11.12 4.53 -3.11
C ARG A 169 9.65 4.82 -3.42
N GLU A 170 9.09 5.91 -2.87
CA GLU A 170 7.70 6.33 -3.11
C GLU A 170 7.46 6.65 -4.60
N GLN A 171 8.38 7.37 -5.22
CA GLN A 171 8.30 7.67 -6.67
C GLN A 171 8.44 6.40 -7.52
N LEU A 172 9.29 5.46 -7.11
CA LEU A 172 9.42 4.17 -7.75
C LEU A 172 8.18 3.28 -7.58
N TYR A 173 7.45 3.36 -6.46
CA TYR A 173 6.16 2.67 -6.32
C TYR A 173 5.08 3.26 -7.23
N SER A 174 5.03 4.60 -7.35
CA SER A 174 4.18 5.25 -8.36
C SER A 174 4.56 4.78 -9.78
N TYR A 175 5.85 4.67 -10.07
CA TYR A 175 6.35 4.15 -11.35
C TYR A 175 5.96 2.69 -11.61
N VAL A 176 6.12 1.80 -10.62
CA VAL A 176 5.70 0.39 -10.73
C VAL A 176 4.21 0.28 -11.02
N THR A 177 3.35 1.01 -10.29
CA THR A 177 1.91 0.96 -10.52
C THR A 177 1.48 1.52 -11.87
N LEU A 178 2.17 2.54 -12.38
CA LEU A 178 1.99 3.02 -13.75
C LEU A 178 2.36 1.95 -14.78
N LEU A 179 3.45 1.20 -14.56
CA LEU A 179 3.84 0.11 -15.44
C LEU A 179 2.86 -1.07 -15.40
N MET A 180 2.29 -1.40 -14.23
CA MET A 180 1.23 -2.42 -14.10
C MET A 180 -0.05 -1.97 -14.82
N TYR A 181 -0.42 -0.69 -14.71
CA TYR A 181 -1.52 -0.13 -15.48
C TYR A 181 -1.22 -0.21 -17.00
N LYS A 182 -0.02 0.17 -17.43
CA LYS A 182 0.41 0.02 -18.84
C LYS A 182 0.39 -1.44 -19.31
N GLU A 183 0.76 -2.38 -18.44
CA GLU A 183 0.75 -3.82 -18.74
C GLU A 183 -0.66 -4.34 -18.99
N SER A 184 -1.63 -4.00 -18.15
CA SER A 184 -3.04 -4.39 -18.33
C SER A 184 -3.60 -3.91 -19.67
N LEU A 185 -3.22 -2.71 -20.13
CA LEU A 185 -3.57 -2.22 -21.47
C LEU A 185 -2.91 -3.05 -22.58
N GLY A 186 -1.66 -3.49 -22.38
CA GLY A 186 -0.95 -4.38 -23.29
C GLY A 186 -1.57 -5.78 -23.36
N GLU A 187 -2.09 -6.29 -22.25
CA GLU A 187 -2.84 -7.55 -22.18
C GLU A 187 -4.18 -7.44 -22.91
N LYS A 188 -4.92 -6.36 -22.66
CA LYS A 188 -6.16 -6.01 -23.35
C LYS A 188 -5.94 -5.91 -24.87
N ARG A 189 -4.86 -5.24 -25.29
CA ARG A 189 -4.45 -5.18 -26.71
C ARG A 189 -4.30 -6.57 -27.31
N ALA A 190 -3.62 -7.48 -26.62
CA ALA A 190 -3.38 -8.84 -27.11
C ALA A 190 -4.68 -9.67 -27.21
N ALA A 191 -5.50 -9.65 -26.16
CA ALA A 191 -6.75 -10.41 -26.12
C ALA A 191 -7.72 -9.97 -27.23
N LEU A 192 -7.95 -8.67 -27.39
CA LEU A 192 -8.87 -8.19 -28.42
C LEU A 192 -8.29 -8.27 -29.84
N SER A 193 -6.96 -8.17 -30.02
CA SER A 193 -6.34 -8.44 -31.33
C SER A 193 -6.55 -9.89 -31.76
N ALA A 194 -6.47 -10.83 -30.82
CA ALA A 194 -6.77 -12.23 -31.06
C ALA A 194 -8.27 -12.44 -31.34
N LEU A 195 -9.15 -11.90 -30.49
CA LEU A 195 -10.60 -12.06 -30.60
C LEU A 195 -11.17 -11.51 -31.92
N PHE A 196 -10.66 -10.36 -32.39
CA PHE A 196 -11.08 -9.79 -33.67
C PHE A 196 -10.44 -10.49 -34.88
N SER A 197 -9.34 -11.20 -34.69
CA SER A 197 -8.71 -12.02 -35.74
C SER A 197 -9.43 -13.36 -35.96
N GLU A 198 -10.22 -13.82 -34.98
CA GLU A 198 -10.99 -15.05 -35.07
C GLU A 198 -12.30 -14.88 -35.85
N GLU A 199 -12.57 -15.83 -36.75
CA GLU A 199 -13.81 -15.87 -37.54
C GLU A 199 -15.04 -16.09 -36.64
N ARG A 200 -14.87 -16.85 -35.55
CA ARG A 200 -15.92 -17.13 -34.57
C ARG A 200 -15.54 -16.55 -33.21
N PHE A 201 -16.56 -16.19 -32.42
CA PHE A 201 -16.33 -15.78 -31.04
C PHE A 201 -15.65 -16.91 -30.25
N SER A 202 -14.60 -16.55 -29.50
CA SER A 202 -13.89 -17.45 -28.59
C SER A 202 -14.11 -16.98 -27.15
N GLN A 203 -14.85 -17.76 -26.38
CA GLN A 203 -15.11 -17.51 -24.96
C GLN A 203 -13.80 -17.48 -24.16
N GLU A 204 -12.88 -18.40 -24.45
CA GLU A 204 -11.57 -18.48 -23.80
C GLU A 204 -10.78 -17.17 -23.96
N ILE A 205 -10.68 -16.64 -25.19
CA ILE A 205 -9.94 -15.39 -25.45
C ILE A 205 -10.63 -14.19 -24.78
N PHE A 206 -11.96 -14.20 -24.75
CA PHE A 206 -12.74 -13.13 -24.13
C PHE A 206 -12.53 -13.05 -22.61
N GLU A 207 -12.29 -14.18 -21.94
CA GLU A 207 -11.97 -14.20 -20.51
C GLU A 207 -10.65 -13.48 -20.20
N TYR A 208 -9.62 -13.62 -21.05
CA TYR A 208 -8.39 -12.83 -20.92
C TYR A 208 -8.62 -11.32 -21.07
N PHE A 209 -9.57 -10.92 -21.93
CA PHE A 209 -9.97 -9.52 -22.05
C PHE A 209 -10.62 -9.00 -20.75
N LEU A 210 -11.57 -9.75 -20.16
CA LEU A 210 -12.23 -9.36 -18.92
C LEU A 210 -11.25 -9.23 -17.74
N THR A 211 -10.28 -10.15 -17.65
CA THR A 211 -9.21 -10.09 -16.66
C THR A 211 -8.38 -8.82 -16.82
N ALA A 212 -7.91 -8.55 -18.04
CA ALA A 212 -7.11 -7.35 -18.33
C ALA A 212 -7.90 -6.04 -18.09
N ASP A 213 -9.20 -6.01 -18.41
CA ASP A 213 -10.09 -4.87 -18.16
C ASP A 213 -10.25 -4.59 -16.65
N THR A 214 -10.43 -5.64 -15.85
CA THR A 214 -10.53 -5.53 -14.39
C THR A 214 -9.23 -5.03 -13.78
N GLN A 215 -8.10 -5.60 -14.22
CA GLN A 215 -6.77 -5.17 -13.79
C GLN A 215 -6.47 -3.71 -14.14
N GLU A 216 -6.89 -3.25 -15.33
CA GLU A 216 -6.75 -1.85 -15.73
C GLU A 216 -7.40 -0.91 -14.71
N ALA A 217 -8.65 -1.19 -14.33
CA ALA A 217 -9.39 -0.37 -13.38
C ALA A 217 -8.73 -0.31 -12.00
N ILE A 218 -8.12 -1.41 -11.56
CA ILE A 218 -7.40 -1.50 -10.28
C ILE A 218 -6.10 -0.71 -10.34
N TYR A 219 -5.24 -1.01 -11.30
CA TYR A 219 -3.91 -0.38 -11.38
C TYR A 219 -4.00 1.11 -11.71
N PHE A 220 -4.98 1.54 -12.49
CA PHE A 220 -5.23 2.95 -12.72
C PHE A 220 -5.54 3.70 -11.41
N LYS A 221 -6.41 3.16 -10.57
CA LYS A 221 -6.72 3.76 -9.26
C LYS A 221 -5.50 3.77 -8.34
N SER A 222 -4.72 2.70 -8.30
CA SER A 222 -3.49 2.62 -7.50
C SER A 222 -2.45 3.64 -7.97
N PHE A 223 -2.24 3.78 -9.28
CA PHE A 223 -1.37 4.80 -9.87
C PHE A 223 -1.81 6.21 -9.47
N LEU A 224 -3.11 6.53 -9.59
CA LEU A 224 -3.62 7.83 -9.17
C LEU A 224 -3.50 8.03 -7.66
N HIS A 225 -3.61 6.98 -6.83
CA HIS A 225 -3.46 7.13 -5.39
C HIS A 225 -2.02 7.47 -5.00
N LEU A 226 -1.04 6.80 -5.61
CA LEU A 226 0.38 6.92 -5.28
C LEU A 226 1.08 8.08 -5.99
N SER A 227 0.51 8.60 -7.08
CA SER A 227 1.09 9.72 -7.82
C SER A 227 0.91 11.06 -7.12
N ASP A 228 1.90 11.94 -7.23
CA ASP A 228 1.75 13.33 -6.83
C ASP A 228 0.88 14.14 -7.81
N ASP A 229 0.50 15.35 -7.37
CA ASP A 229 -0.43 16.21 -8.10
C ASP A 229 0.13 16.69 -9.45
N GLU A 230 1.45 16.82 -9.59
CA GLU A 230 2.10 17.19 -10.86
C GLU A 230 1.88 16.08 -11.91
N ILE A 231 2.15 14.83 -11.53
CA ILE A 231 2.00 13.67 -12.42
C ILE A 231 0.51 13.41 -12.75
N LYS A 232 -0.40 13.58 -11.78
CA LYS A 232 -1.85 13.51 -12.01
C LYS A 232 -2.34 14.57 -13.01
N ALA A 233 -1.87 15.81 -12.86
CA ALA A 233 -2.21 16.88 -13.78
C ALA A 233 -1.66 16.60 -15.18
N TYR A 234 -0.41 16.13 -15.27
CA TYR A 234 0.21 15.76 -16.53
C TYR A 234 -0.53 14.60 -17.22
N TYR A 235 -0.92 13.57 -16.47
CA TYR A 235 -1.76 12.48 -16.96
C TYR A 235 -3.06 13.02 -17.57
N THR A 236 -3.77 13.87 -16.83
CA THR A 236 -5.06 14.44 -17.25
C THR A 236 -4.92 15.29 -18.53
N ALA A 237 -3.82 16.02 -18.66
CA ALA A 237 -3.53 16.82 -19.85
C ALA A 237 -3.07 15.98 -21.06
N THR A 238 -2.43 14.84 -20.82
CA THR A 238 -1.81 14.00 -21.86
C THR A 238 -2.76 12.96 -22.42
N VAL A 239 -3.62 12.37 -21.58
CA VAL A 239 -4.55 11.31 -22.00
C VAL A 239 -5.81 11.93 -22.57
N GLU A 240 -5.87 11.99 -23.90
CA GLU A 240 -6.98 12.60 -24.63
C GLU A 240 -8.29 11.84 -24.44
N GLN A 241 -9.38 12.58 -24.17
CA GLN A 241 -10.72 12.01 -24.02
C GLN A 241 -11.18 11.29 -25.29
N LYS A 242 -10.78 11.78 -26.48
CA LYS A 242 -11.11 11.16 -27.77
C LYS A 242 -10.49 9.77 -27.90
N THR A 243 -9.20 9.62 -27.59
CA THR A 243 -8.50 8.33 -27.64
C THR A 243 -9.14 7.32 -26.68
N MET A 244 -9.56 7.76 -25.49
CA MET A 244 -10.28 6.90 -24.54
C MET A 244 -11.65 6.45 -25.07
N GLN A 245 -12.38 7.33 -25.74
CA GLN A 245 -13.67 7.00 -26.36
C GLN A 245 -13.53 6.01 -27.53
N GLU A 246 -12.48 6.14 -28.34
CA GLU A 246 -12.21 5.20 -29.44
C GLU A 246 -11.91 3.79 -28.92
N VAL A 247 -11.08 3.68 -27.88
CA VAL A 247 -10.80 2.39 -27.22
C VAL A 247 -12.07 1.78 -26.63
N ALA A 248 -12.87 2.57 -25.90
CA ALA A 248 -14.13 2.11 -25.31
C ALA A 248 -15.14 1.63 -26.38
N ALA A 249 -15.12 2.22 -27.58
CA ALA A 249 -15.96 1.77 -28.69
C ALA A 249 -15.60 0.35 -29.14
N TYR A 250 -14.31 0.00 -29.22
CA TYR A 250 -13.87 -1.37 -29.53
C TYR A 250 -14.17 -2.36 -28.41
N GLU A 251 -14.02 -1.97 -27.14
CA GLU A 251 -14.41 -2.80 -26.00
C GLU A 251 -15.91 -3.15 -26.05
N LYS A 252 -16.75 -2.18 -26.44
CA LYS A 252 -18.17 -2.43 -26.70
C LYS A 252 -18.39 -3.40 -27.87
N LEU A 253 -17.63 -3.29 -28.95
CA LEU A 253 -17.71 -4.23 -30.07
C LEU A 253 -17.32 -5.66 -29.66
N ALA A 254 -16.37 -5.82 -28.74
CA ALA A 254 -16.04 -7.13 -28.17
C ALA A 254 -17.22 -7.73 -27.39
N LEU A 255 -17.90 -6.92 -26.57
CA LEU A 255 -19.13 -7.32 -25.85
C LEU A 255 -20.27 -7.69 -26.81
N GLU A 256 -20.39 -6.97 -27.93
CA GLU A 256 -21.38 -7.27 -28.96
C GLU A 256 -21.10 -8.59 -29.70
N LYS A 257 -19.82 -8.87 -29.98
CA LYS A 257 -19.38 -10.15 -30.56
C LYS A 257 -19.67 -11.32 -29.60
N MET A 258 -19.49 -11.14 -28.29
CA MET A 258 -19.89 -12.11 -27.25
C MET A 258 -21.41 -12.40 -27.27
N GLN A 259 -22.23 -11.38 -27.54
CA GLN A 259 -23.69 -11.53 -27.67
C GLN A 259 -24.13 -12.20 -28.98
N GLY A 260 -23.19 -12.67 -29.81
CA GLY A 260 -23.47 -13.34 -31.08
C GLY A 260 -23.80 -12.38 -32.22
N LYS A 261 -23.56 -11.06 -32.07
CA LYS A 261 -23.66 -10.12 -33.20
C LYS A 261 -22.49 -10.33 -34.16
N ASP A 262 -22.77 -10.21 -35.46
CA ASP A 262 -21.72 -10.21 -36.48
C ASP A 262 -20.98 -8.86 -36.44
N VAL A 263 -19.73 -8.89 -35.96
CA VAL A 263 -18.89 -7.72 -35.75
C VAL A 263 -17.69 -7.82 -36.69
N LEU A 264 -17.70 -6.96 -37.72
CA LEU A 264 -16.61 -6.83 -38.68
C LEU A 264 -15.66 -5.74 -38.23
N VAL A 265 -14.56 -6.13 -37.59
CA VAL A 265 -13.48 -5.24 -37.14
C VAL A 265 -12.16 -5.76 -37.69
N LYS A 266 -11.34 -4.87 -38.26
CA LYS A 266 -9.96 -5.22 -38.57
C LYS A 266 -9.14 -5.22 -37.28
N PRO A 267 -8.49 -6.32 -36.91
CA PRO A 267 -7.75 -6.39 -35.65
C PRO A 267 -6.59 -5.39 -35.61
N GLU A 268 -6.03 -5.00 -36.75
CA GLU A 268 -4.99 -3.97 -36.85
C GLU A 268 -5.50 -2.57 -36.45
N GLU A 269 -6.76 -2.23 -36.77
CA GLU A 269 -7.35 -0.92 -36.42
C GLU A 269 -7.57 -0.82 -34.90
N TRP A 270 -8.01 -1.90 -34.25
CA TRP A 270 -8.01 -2.01 -32.78
C TRP A 270 -6.60 -1.86 -32.22
N PHE A 271 -5.64 -2.62 -32.76
CA PHE A 271 -4.25 -2.63 -32.29
C PHE A 271 -3.64 -1.22 -32.34
N GLU A 272 -3.89 -0.46 -33.41
CA GLU A 272 -3.46 0.92 -33.55
C GLU A 272 -4.12 1.84 -32.51
N SER A 273 -5.44 1.74 -32.31
CA SER A 273 -6.19 2.58 -31.37
C SER A 273 -5.73 2.40 -29.92
N ILE A 274 -5.64 1.15 -29.45
CA ILE A 274 -5.14 0.89 -28.08
C ILE A 274 -3.64 1.21 -27.95
N THR A 275 -2.86 1.10 -29.02
CA THR A 275 -1.45 1.53 -29.02
C THR A 275 -1.31 3.05 -28.88
N ALA A 276 -2.22 3.84 -29.46
CA ALA A 276 -2.26 5.28 -29.23
C ALA A 276 -2.54 5.62 -27.76
N LYS A 277 -3.51 4.94 -27.12
CA LYS A 277 -3.74 5.08 -25.65
C LYS A 277 -2.48 4.74 -24.86
N ILE A 278 -1.84 3.61 -25.15
CA ILE A 278 -0.59 3.19 -24.49
C ILE A 278 0.52 4.22 -24.70
N GLN A 279 0.60 4.87 -25.86
CA GLN A 279 1.60 5.92 -26.13
C GLN A 279 1.38 7.15 -25.24
N HIS A 280 0.13 7.57 -24.99
CA HIS A 280 -0.12 8.63 -24.00
C HIS A 280 0.35 8.22 -22.60
N ILE A 281 0.15 6.96 -22.21
CA ILE A 281 0.65 6.44 -20.92
C ILE A 281 2.19 6.38 -20.90
N GLN A 282 2.82 6.05 -22.03
CA GLN A 282 4.28 6.07 -22.18
C GLN A 282 4.84 7.49 -21.99
N ASN A 283 4.15 8.53 -22.47
CA ASN A 283 4.57 9.91 -22.24
C ASN A 283 4.46 10.31 -20.76
N VAL A 284 3.46 9.81 -20.04
CA VAL A 284 3.33 9.99 -18.59
C VAL A 284 4.46 9.26 -17.86
N GLU A 285 4.80 8.06 -18.30
CA GLU A 285 5.93 7.29 -17.78
C GLU A 285 7.25 8.05 -17.95
N GLU A 286 7.50 8.63 -19.13
CA GLU A 286 8.70 9.42 -19.39
C GLU A 286 8.81 10.63 -18.46
N LYS A 287 7.72 11.37 -18.26
CA LYS A 287 7.66 12.50 -17.32
C LYS A 287 7.94 12.07 -15.88
N LEU A 288 7.38 10.94 -15.43
CA LEU A 288 7.66 10.39 -14.11
C LEU A 288 9.12 9.93 -13.99
N PHE A 289 9.66 9.35 -15.06
CA PHE A 289 11.04 8.88 -15.11
C PHE A 289 12.06 10.03 -15.07
N GLU A 290 11.78 11.16 -15.73
CA GLU A 290 12.59 12.38 -15.63
C GLU A 290 12.70 12.87 -14.18
N LYS A 291 11.57 12.88 -13.46
CA LYS A 291 11.51 13.25 -12.04
C LYS A 291 12.33 12.30 -11.16
N ILE A 292 12.20 10.99 -11.38
CA ILE A 292 12.98 9.96 -10.67
C ILE A 292 14.49 10.14 -10.95
N THR A 293 14.86 10.46 -12.19
CA THR A 293 16.25 10.70 -12.59
C THR A 293 16.81 11.95 -11.91
N GLU A 294 16.03 13.03 -11.83
CA GLU A 294 16.41 14.25 -11.13
C GLU A 294 16.66 13.96 -9.64
N LEU A 295 15.74 13.24 -8.97
CA LEU A 295 15.90 12.84 -7.58
C LEU A 295 17.15 11.97 -7.37
N ALA A 296 17.35 10.94 -8.19
CA ALA A 296 18.51 10.07 -8.11
C ALA A 296 19.82 10.86 -8.30
N SER A 297 19.84 11.86 -9.20
CA SER A 297 21.02 12.70 -9.44
C SER A 297 21.45 13.50 -8.21
N GLN A 298 20.49 13.93 -7.39
CA GLN A 298 20.72 14.75 -6.19
C GLN A 298 21.27 13.94 -5.00
N MET A 299 21.15 12.60 -5.01
CA MET A 299 21.39 11.73 -3.85
C MET A 299 22.86 11.31 -3.62
N ASN A 300 23.82 11.69 -4.47
CA ASN A 300 25.20 11.13 -4.43
C ASN A 300 26.32 12.13 -4.13
N HIS A 301 26.01 13.30 -3.58
CA HIS A 301 27.07 14.26 -3.28
C HIS A 301 27.36 14.32 -1.78
N SER A 302 28.60 13.94 -1.39
CA SER A 302 29.12 14.34 -0.09
C SER A 302 29.14 15.87 -0.03
N PHE A 303 28.88 16.45 1.14
CA PHE A 303 28.85 17.92 1.28
C PHE A 303 30.13 18.57 0.71
N GLU A 304 31.30 17.99 0.94
CA GLU A 304 32.58 18.48 0.40
C GLU A 304 32.69 18.40 -1.14
N SER A 305 32.04 17.41 -1.76
CA SER A 305 31.98 17.26 -3.22
C SER A 305 30.99 18.23 -3.88
N LEU A 306 30.03 18.78 -3.12
CA LEU A 306 29.11 19.82 -3.58
C LEU A 306 29.75 21.20 -3.65
N LEU A 307 30.86 21.41 -2.93
CA LEU A 307 31.44 22.74 -2.76
C LEU A 307 32.31 23.15 -3.95
N TYR A 308 32.00 24.31 -4.53
CA TYR A 308 32.88 25.00 -5.48
C TYR A 308 34.08 25.62 -4.76
N SER A 309 35.17 25.86 -5.49
CA SER A 309 36.41 26.40 -4.90
C SER A 309 36.20 27.73 -4.16
N HIS A 310 35.32 28.61 -4.65
CA HIS A 310 35.02 29.87 -3.98
C HIS A 310 34.23 29.70 -2.67
N GLU A 311 33.41 28.65 -2.56
CA GLU A 311 32.67 28.31 -1.34
C GLU A 311 33.61 27.73 -0.28
N LYS A 312 34.57 26.89 -0.68
CA LYS A 312 35.61 26.37 0.23
C LYS A 312 36.45 27.50 0.82
N VAL A 313 36.91 28.43 -0.03
CA VAL A 313 37.64 29.64 0.41
C VAL A 313 36.80 30.49 1.36
N TRP A 314 35.50 30.60 1.12
CA TRP A 314 34.59 31.32 2.02
C TRP A 314 34.43 30.60 3.37
N LEU A 315 34.31 29.28 3.38
CA LEU A 315 34.23 28.47 4.60
C LEU A 315 35.53 28.51 5.43
N ASP A 316 36.69 28.57 4.78
CA ASP A 316 38.00 28.71 5.45
C ASP A 316 38.10 29.99 6.30
N GLN A 317 37.29 31.01 6.00
CA GLN A 317 37.18 32.23 6.79
C GLN A 317 36.40 32.05 8.09
N LYS A 318 35.83 30.85 8.34
CA LYS A 318 35.02 30.50 9.51
C LYS A 318 33.87 31.49 9.74
N PRO A 319 32.94 31.57 8.77
CA PRO A 319 31.88 32.56 8.80
C PRO A 319 30.98 32.40 10.03
N VAL A 320 30.61 33.53 10.62
CA VAL A 320 29.65 33.62 11.73
C VAL A 320 28.38 34.28 11.21
N ILE A 321 27.26 33.57 11.28
CA ILE A 321 25.96 34.06 10.80
C ILE A 321 25.06 34.33 12.00
N ARG A 322 24.63 35.59 12.19
CA ARG A 322 23.68 35.94 13.25
C ARG A 322 22.27 35.63 12.77
N TYR A 323 21.50 34.89 13.55
CA TYR A 323 20.17 34.46 13.11
C TYR A 323 19.10 34.71 14.16
N ALA A 324 17.91 35.09 13.69
CA ALA A 324 16.70 35.11 14.51
C ALA A 324 15.83 33.87 14.21
N TYR A 325 15.00 33.53 15.18
CA TYR A 325 14.07 32.40 15.18
C TYR A 325 12.76 32.83 15.85
N ASP A 326 11.68 32.09 15.61
CA ASP A 326 10.43 32.28 16.33
C ASP A 326 10.54 31.73 17.77
N PRO A 327 10.42 32.57 18.82
CA PRO A 327 10.64 32.14 20.20
C PRO A 327 9.48 31.29 20.77
N ASP A 328 8.34 31.20 20.09
CA ASP A 328 7.11 30.60 20.63
C ASP A 328 6.53 29.44 19.79
N TRP A 329 7.30 28.86 18.87
CA TRP A 329 6.80 27.93 17.85
C TRP A 329 7.08 26.44 18.14
N LYS A 330 6.69 25.97 19.32
CA LYS A 330 6.92 24.57 19.73
C LYS A 330 6.19 23.57 18.81
N PRO A 331 6.77 22.38 18.52
CA PRO A 331 8.12 21.93 18.83
C PRO A 331 9.16 22.31 17.76
N LEU A 332 8.78 23.12 16.76
CA LEU A 332 9.63 23.47 15.62
C LEU A 332 10.82 24.32 16.08
N GLU A 333 10.53 25.41 16.78
CA GLU A 333 11.54 26.24 17.45
C GLU A 333 10.93 27.05 18.60
N TRP A 334 11.68 27.24 19.68
CA TRP A 334 11.32 28.16 20.76
C TRP A 334 12.54 28.63 21.54
N GLN A 335 12.35 29.67 22.35
CA GLN A 335 13.36 30.12 23.29
C GLN A 335 13.23 29.40 24.64
N SER A 336 14.31 28.76 25.08
CA SER A 336 14.45 28.19 26.41
C SER A 336 15.41 29.04 27.26
N GLY A 337 14.97 29.44 28.45
CA GLY A 337 15.75 30.34 29.31
C GLY A 337 15.98 31.72 28.68
N ILE A 338 17.12 32.35 29.01
CA ILE A 338 17.38 33.77 28.68
C ILE A 338 17.65 33.99 27.18
N SER A 339 18.18 33.00 26.45
CA SER A 339 18.50 33.18 25.02
C SER A 339 18.78 31.91 24.23
N LYS A 340 18.40 30.71 24.69
CA LYS A 340 18.79 29.45 24.01
C LYS A 340 17.71 28.98 23.04
N HIS A 341 18.04 28.89 21.76
CA HIS A 341 17.19 28.30 20.74
C HIS A 341 17.09 26.77 20.94
N MET A 342 15.86 26.25 20.93
CA MET A 342 15.57 24.82 21.04
C MET A 342 14.48 24.40 20.05
N GLY A 343 14.47 23.13 19.67
CA GLY A 343 13.43 22.54 18.82
C GLY A 343 14.01 21.86 17.60
N MET A 344 13.13 21.34 16.75
CA MET A 344 13.49 20.59 15.55
C MET A 344 14.39 21.40 14.60
N ILE A 345 14.12 22.69 14.42
CA ILE A 345 14.90 23.57 13.55
C ILE A 345 16.29 23.82 14.13
N ALA A 346 16.41 23.93 15.47
CA ALA A 346 17.71 24.07 16.14
C ALA A 346 18.61 22.84 15.89
N ASP A 347 18.03 21.63 15.91
CA ASP A 347 18.75 20.40 15.61
C ASP A 347 19.17 20.31 14.14
N VAL A 348 18.33 20.77 13.20
CA VAL A 348 18.72 20.88 11.79
C VAL A 348 19.88 21.86 11.62
N LEU A 349 19.82 23.06 12.22
CA LEU A 349 20.91 24.04 12.15
C LEU A 349 22.20 23.52 12.78
N LYS A 350 22.11 22.66 13.81
CA LYS A 350 23.27 21.98 14.39
C LYS A 350 23.91 21.02 13.39
N ILE A 351 23.12 20.25 12.64
CA ILE A 351 23.64 19.36 11.57
C ILE A 351 24.27 20.19 10.45
N VAL A 352 23.62 21.29 10.03
CA VAL A 352 24.17 22.22 9.03
C VAL A 352 25.51 22.78 9.51
N SER A 353 25.60 23.22 10.77
CA SER A 353 26.84 23.73 11.38
C SER A 353 27.94 22.66 11.41
N GLN A 354 27.60 21.42 11.81
CA GLN A 354 28.54 20.30 11.85
C GLN A 354 29.08 19.92 10.46
N LYS A 355 28.24 19.98 9.42
CA LYS A 355 28.64 19.68 8.04
C LYS A 355 29.46 20.80 7.41
N SER A 356 29.03 22.05 7.60
CA SER A 356 29.59 23.21 6.89
C SER A 356 30.73 23.91 7.63
N GLY A 357 30.85 23.75 8.94
CA GLY A 357 31.75 24.54 9.77
C GLY A 357 31.28 25.98 10.03
N ILE A 358 30.10 26.38 9.51
CA ILE A 358 29.49 27.69 9.80
C ILE A 358 29.16 27.77 11.28
N THR A 359 29.50 28.90 11.91
CA THR A 359 29.08 29.20 13.28
C THR A 359 27.79 30.01 13.25
N PHE A 360 26.67 29.41 13.66
CA PHE A 360 25.42 30.13 13.83
C PHE A 360 25.35 30.78 15.21
N LYS A 361 25.13 32.10 15.25
CA LYS A 361 24.99 32.86 16.49
C LYS A 361 23.54 33.31 16.67
N GLU A 362 22.90 32.77 17.70
CA GLU A 362 21.54 33.11 18.07
C GLU A 362 21.39 34.60 18.40
N PHE A 363 20.35 35.22 17.83
CA PHE A 363 19.92 36.58 18.14
C PHE A 363 18.45 36.51 18.58
N PRO A 364 18.19 36.45 19.89
CA PRO A 364 16.85 36.16 20.43
C PRO A 364 15.85 37.25 20.02
N SER A 365 14.57 36.89 19.96
CA SER A 365 13.45 37.80 19.68
C SER A 365 12.31 37.50 20.64
N ASN A 366 11.38 38.44 20.84
CA ASN A 366 10.23 38.25 21.73
C ASN A 366 8.98 37.77 20.97
N SER A 367 9.01 37.71 19.64
CA SER A 367 7.92 37.20 18.79
C SER A 367 8.41 36.97 17.37
N TRP A 368 7.69 36.14 16.60
CA TRP A 368 7.85 36.02 15.14
C TRP A 368 7.96 37.37 14.43
N ARG A 369 7.08 38.32 14.75
CA ARG A 369 7.07 39.64 14.11
C ARG A 369 8.35 40.42 14.37
N GLU A 370 8.91 40.30 15.58
CA GLU A 370 10.20 40.89 15.91
C GLU A 370 11.35 40.19 15.19
N ALA A 371 11.35 38.85 15.11
CA ALA A 371 12.33 38.10 14.33
C ALA A 371 12.34 38.56 12.87
N TYR A 372 11.17 38.67 12.25
CA TYR A 372 11.04 39.14 10.87
C TYR A 372 11.46 40.61 10.70
N ALA A 373 11.08 41.50 11.63
CA ALA A 373 11.53 42.90 11.60
C ALA A 373 13.06 43.04 11.71
N LYS A 374 13.72 42.16 12.47
CA LYS A 374 15.18 42.14 12.63
C LYS A 374 15.92 41.80 11.35
N ILE A 375 15.37 40.93 10.48
CA ILE A 375 16.00 40.69 9.19
C ILE A 375 15.72 41.82 8.20
N GLN A 376 14.51 42.41 8.25
CA GLN A 376 14.16 43.56 7.40
C GLN A 376 15.01 44.80 7.68
N ASN A 377 15.40 45.03 8.93
CA ASN A 377 16.21 46.19 9.32
C ASN A 377 17.73 45.89 9.37
N GLY A 378 18.16 44.68 9.00
CA GLY A 378 19.57 44.28 8.96
C GLY A 378 20.21 43.98 10.33
N SER A 379 19.42 43.81 11.39
CA SER A 379 19.94 43.43 12.72
C SER A 379 20.46 41.99 12.77
N VAL A 380 19.92 41.11 11.92
CA VAL A 380 20.36 39.71 11.76
C VAL A 380 20.60 39.39 10.29
N ASP A 381 21.39 38.34 10.06
CA ASP A 381 21.83 37.92 8.74
C ASP A 381 20.90 36.82 8.18
N MET A 382 20.21 36.08 9.05
CA MET A 382 19.42 34.89 8.71
C MET A 382 18.16 34.74 9.57
N ILE A 383 17.10 34.16 9.00
CA ILE A 383 15.98 33.54 9.72
C ILE A 383 16.15 32.02 9.62
N SER A 384 16.07 31.34 10.77
CA SER A 384 16.26 29.89 10.93
C SER A 384 15.34 29.06 10.04
N ALA A 385 14.04 29.35 10.04
CA ALA A 385 13.09 28.74 9.12
C ALA A 385 11.87 29.65 8.91
N MET A 386 11.48 29.87 7.65
CA MET A 386 10.22 30.51 7.33
C MET A 386 9.69 30.10 5.97
N ALA A 387 8.38 30.20 5.78
CA ALA A 387 7.75 29.94 4.49
C ALA A 387 8.06 31.05 3.47
N GLU A 388 8.23 30.64 2.22
CA GLU A 388 8.55 31.51 1.09
C GLU A 388 7.29 32.25 0.59
N THR A 389 7.36 33.59 0.50
CA THR A 389 6.32 34.42 -0.11
C THR A 389 6.94 35.47 -1.03
N GLN A 390 6.17 35.97 -2.00
CA GLN A 390 6.62 37.02 -2.91
C GLN A 390 6.98 38.33 -2.18
N GLU A 391 6.27 38.62 -1.09
CA GLU A 391 6.57 39.78 -0.25
C GLU A 391 7.91 39.60 0.49
N ARG A 392 8.14 38.43 1.09
CA ARG A 392 9.36 38.14 1.84
C ARG A 392 10.61 38.13 0.94
N LYS A 393 10.50 37.68 -0.31
CA LYS A 393 11.59 37.71 -1.32
C LYS A 393 12.18 39.10 -1.61
N LYS A 394 11.46 40.17 -1.24
CA LYS A 394 11.97 41.55 -1.33
C LYS A 394 13.11 41.81 -0.34
N TYR A 395 13.11 41.13 0.81
CA TYR A 395 14.05 41.37 1.91
C TYR A 395 15.05 40.23 2.13
N VAL A 396 14.77 39.04 1.58
CA VAL A 396 15.58 37.85 1.79
C VAL A 396 15.75 37.01 0.52
N ASN A 397 16.75 36.14 0.54
CA ASN A 397 16.91 35.02 -0.38
C ASN A 397 16.69 33.71 0.38
N PHE A 398 16.03 32.74 -0.25
CA PHE A 398 15.64 31.46 0.35
C PHE A 398 16.49 30.32 -0.19
N THR A 399 16.74 29.31 0.66
CA THR A 399 17.31 28.03 0.20
C THR A 399 16.36 27.35 -0.78
N LYS A 400 16.89 26.51 -1.65
CA LYS A 400 16.07 25.68 -2.54
C LYS A 400 15.47 24.53 -1.74
N ASN A 401 16.30 23.90 -0.92
CA ASN A 401 15.96 22.79 -0.05
C ASN A 401 15.28 23.28 1.23
N SER A 402 14.24 22.57 1.63
CA SER A 402 13.45 22.85 2.83
C SER A 402 14.04 22.15 4.06
N VAL A 403 13.93 22.84 5.21
CA VAL A 403 14.21 22.30 6.54
C VAL A 403 13.17 21.23 6.87
N PHE A 404 11.88 21.57 6.78
CA PHE A 404 10.74 20.67 6.88
C PHE A 404 9.60 21.14 5.96
N SER A 405 8.74 20.22 5.51
CA SER A 405 7.45 20.54 4.90
C SER A 405 6.36 19.96 5.79
N ILE A 406 5.49 20.81 6.34
CA ILE A 406 4.53 20.39 7.37
C ILE A 406 3.12 20.86 6.98
N PRO A 407 2.13 19.94 6.93
CA PRO A 407 0.76 20.29 6.60
C PRO A 407 0.12 21.12 7.72
N TYR A 408 -0.79 22.02 7.36
CA TYR A 408 -1.66 22.74 8.28
C TYR A 408 -2.93 21.96 8.58
N VAL A 409 -3.40 22.11 9.81
CA VAL A 409 -4.62 21.48 10.32
C VAL A 409 -5.51 22.51 11.00
N ILE A 410 -6.79 22.19 11.06
CA ILE A 410 -7.77 22.88 11.89
C ILE A 410 -7.86 22.14 13.22
N VAL A 411 -7.54 22.82 14.31
CA VAL A 411 -7.72 22.32 15.68
C VAL A 411 -9.00 22.93 16.26
N SER A 412 -9.78 22.13 16.98
CA SER A 412 -11.04 22.56 17.59
C SER A 412 -11.26 21.87 18.94
N LEU A 413 -12.29 22.29 19.68
CA LEU A 413 -12.80 21.52 20.81
C LEU A 413 -13.40 20.19 20.33
N LYS A 414 -13.19 19.11 21.09
CA LYS A 414 -13.85 17.82 20.85
C LYS A 414 -15.36 17.99 20.77
N GLY A 415 -15.97 17.36 19.77
CA GLY A 415 -17.40 17.49 19.47
C GLY A 415 -17.77 18.68 18.58
N LYS A 416 -16.86 19.62 18.30
CA LYS A 416 -17.02 20.58 17.19
C LYS A 416 -16.34 20.01 15.95
N GLU A 417 -17.12 19.43 15.05
CA GLU A 417 -16.58 18.88 13.79
C GLU A 417 -16.53 19.95 12.70
N TYR A 418 -15.41 20.00 11.99
CA TYR A 418 -15.16 20.84 10.82
C TYR A 418 -14.71 19.98 9.63
N SER A 419 -15.40 18.86 9.42
CA SER A 419 -15.04 17.81 8.45
C SER A 419 -15.06 18.26 7.00
N ASP A 420 -15.78 19.34 6.69
CA ASP A 420 -15.77 20.00 5.37
C ASP A 420 -14.71 21.10 5.25
N GLY A 421 -13.74 21.14 6.17
CA GLY A 421 -12.61 22.06 6.11
C GLY A 421 -13.03 23.52 6.24
N PHE A 422 -12.50 24.39 5.36
CA PHE A 422 -12.74 25.83 5.42
C PHE A 422 -14.22 26.23 5.21
N ASP A 423 -14.99 25.44 4.47
CA ASP A 423 -16.40 25.73 4.20
C ASP A 423 -17.23 25.65 5.49
N SER A 424 -16.87 24.73 6.39
CA SER A 424 -17.50 24.58 7.71
C SER A 424 -17.14 25.68 8.72
N LEU A 425 -16.16 26.53 8.39
CA LEU A 425 -15.74 27.65 9.23
C LEU A 425 -16.54 28.93 8.97
N GLN A 426 -17.51 28.91 8.04
CA GLN A 426 -18.23 30.13 7.66
C GLN A 426 -18.87 30.84 8.87
N GLY A 427 -18.55 32.12 9.03
CA GLY A 427 -19.02 32.95 10.15
C GLY A 427 -18.46 32.59 11.54
N LYS A 428 -17.57 31.59 11.66
CA LYS A 428 -16.91 31.18 12.92
C LYS A 428 -15.72 32.08 13.26
N ASN A 429 -15.36 32.14 14.54
CA ASN A 429 -14.15 32.85 14.98
C ASN A 429 -12.93 31.92 14.82
N VAL A 430 -12.11 32.14 13.80
CA VAL A 430 -10.97 31.28 13.48
C VAL A 430 -9.67 31.97 13.87
N ALA A 431 -8.95 31.37 14.81
CA ALA A 431 -7.66 31.85 15.26
C ALA A 431 -6.52 31.45 14.32
N PHE A 432 -5.58 32.36 14.10
CA PHE A 432 -4.28 32.08 13.51
C PHE A 432 -3.26 33.12 13.98
N VAL A 433 -1.99 32.75 13.98
CA VAL A 433 -0.90 33.64 14.45
C VAL A 433 -0.68 34.75 13.42
N SER A 434 -0.63 35.99 13.92
CA SER A 434 -0.41 37.17 13.07
C SER A 434 0.93 37.12 12.35
N GLY A 435 0.92 37.32 11.04
CA GLY A 435 2.12 37.35 10.20
C GLY A 435 2.64 35.98 9.77
N TYR A 436 1.97 34.87 10.13
CA TYR A 436 2.27 33.55 9.56
C TYR A 436 1.74 33.44 8.12
N VAL A 437 2.38 32.61 7.29
CA VAL A 437 2.04 32.47 5.86
C VAL A 437 0.59 32.02 5.61
N ILE A 438 -0.01 31.34 6.58
CA ILE A 438 -1.41 30.95 6.50
C ILE A 438 -2.30 32.19 6.37
N GLU A 439 -1.99 33.31 7.03
CA GLU A 439 -2.75 34.55 6.93
C GLU A 439 -2.82 35.09 5.48
N ASP A 440 -1.69 35.09 4.77
CA ASP A 440 -1.63 35.52 3.37
C ASP A 440 -2.47 34.61 2.47
N THR A 441 -2.46 33.31 2.77
CA THR A 441 -3.24 32.30 2.06
C THR A 441 -4.74 32.53 2.27
N LEU A 442 -5.15 32.77 3.52
CA LEU A 442 -6.55 33.03 3.86
C LEU A 442 -7.07 34.32 3.20
N LYS A 443 -6.24 35.38 3.15
CA LYS A 443 -6.58 36.63 2.45
C LYS A 443 -6.74 36.46 0.95
N LYS A 444 -5.86 35.67 0.31
CA LYS A 444 -5.86 35.47 -1.14
C LYS A 444 -7.07 34.68 -1.62
N GLU A 445 -7.46 33.66 -0.86
CA GLU A 445 -8.56 32.75 -1.21
C GLU A 445 -9.94 33.28 -0.75
N ALA A 446 -9.97 34.41 -0.04
CA ALA A 446 -11.18 35.10 0.41
C ALA A 446 -12.17 34.23 1.20
N TYR A 447 -11.66 33.41 2.12
CA TYR A 447 -12.49 32.57 2.97
C TYR A 447 -13.40 33.39 3.90
N ASP A 448 -14.68 33.00 3.97
CA ASP A 448 -15.73 33.76 4.67
C ASP A 448 -15.89 33.35 6.15
N PHE A 449 -14.87 33.60 6.97
CA PHE A 449 -14.94 33.42 8.42
C PHE A 449 -14.41 34.65 9.18
N LYS A 450 -14.69 34.73 10.49
CA LYS A 450 -14.21 35.85 11.31
C LYS A 450 -12.76 35.60 11.69
N HIS A 451 -11.87 36.40 11.12
CA HIS A 451 -10.44 36.32 11.37
C HIS A 451 -10.11 36.78 12.80
N HIS A 452 -9.56 35.87 13.61
CA HIS A 452 -9.13 36.18 14.98
C HIS A 452 -7.61 36.09 15.10
N HIS A 453 -6.97 37.24 15.21
CA HIS A 453 -5.51 37.32 15.28
C HIS A 453 -5.01 37.03 16.70
N VAL A 454 -4.08 36.09 16.83
CA VAL A 454 -3.37 35.80 18.10
C VAL A 454 -1.88 36.10 17.98
N LYS A 455 -1.22 36.36 19.11
CA LYS A 455 0.20 36.72 19.15
C LYS A 455 1.14 35.53 18.97
N ASN A 456 0.72 34.35 19.43
CA ASN A 456 1.45 33.09 19.31
C ASN A 456 0.48 31.89 19.42
N VAL A 457 1.00 30.69 19.16
CA VAL A 457 0.18 29.46 19.15
C VAL A 457 -0.40 29.19 20.54
N PHE A 458 0.35 29.44 21.61
CA PHE A 458 -0.10 29.21 22.97
C PHE A 458 -1.36 30.03 23.30
N GLU A 459 -1.39 31.32 22.96
CA GLU A 459 -2.60 32.15 23.11
C GLU A 459 -3.77 31.57 22.28
N GLY A 460 -3.51 31.12 21.06
CA GLY A 460 -4.50 30.46 20.22
C GLY A 460 -5.10 29.21 20.87
N MET A 461 -4.26 28.36 21.46
CA MET A 461 -4.69 27.16 22.17
C MET A 461 -5.50 27.52 23.43
N GLN A 462 -5.08 28.52 24.21
CA GLN A 462 -5.81 28.98 25.40
C GLN A 462 -7.20 29.52 25.04
N LYS A 463 -7.29 30.35 23.99
CA LYS A 463 -8.57 30.90 23.51
C LYS A 463 -9.48 29.83 22.93
N LEU A 464 -8.91 28.78 22.36
CA LEU A 464 -9.67 27.64 21.87
C LEU A 464 -10.25 26.82 23.02
N VAL A 465 -9.45 26.59 24.09
CA VAL A 465 -9.91 25.94 25.32
C VAL A 465 -10.98 26.76 26.03
N SER A 466 -10.85 28.09 26.09
CA SER A 466 -11.85 28.98 26.71
C SER A 466 -13.12 29.17 25.88
N GLY A 467 -13.13 28.71 24.61
CA GLY A 467 -14.23 28.87 23.68
C GLY A 467 -14.37 30.29 23.10
N GLU A 468 -13.39 31.17 23.33
CA GLU A 468 -13.32 32.50 22.69
C GLU A 468 -13.16 32.41 21.18
N VAL A 469 -12.53 31.33 20.70
CA VAL A 469 -12.44 30.99 19.27
C VAL A 469 -12.99 29.61 19.01
N ASP A 470 -13.50 29.42 17.80
CA ASP A 470 -14.16 28.20 17.36
C ASP A 470 -13.19 27.18 16.78
N ALA A 471 -12.09 27.66 16.19
CA ALA A 471 -11.06 26.87 15.54
C ALA A 471 -9.71 27.58 15.60
N LEU A 472 -8.61 26.83 15.59
CA LEU A 472 -7.24 27.32 15.44
C LEU A 472 -6.59 26.66 14.23
N LEU A 473 -6.04 27.47 13.32
CA LEU A 473 -5.22 26.99 12.21
C LEU A 473 -3.75 26.95 12.63
N VAL A 474 -3.16 25.76 12.58
CA VAL A 474 -1.75 25.55 12.97
C VAL A 474 -1.15 24.37 12.20
N ASN A 475 0.19 24.28 12.12
CA ASN A 475 0.84 23.13 11.50
C ASN A 475 0.67 21.85 12.35
N LEU A 476 0.70 20.69 11.68
CA LEU A 476 0.45 19.37 12.29
C LEU A 476 1.45 19.01 13.40
N ALA A 477 2.73 19.33 13.25
CA ALA A 477 3.73 19.03 14.28
C ALA A 477 3.45 19.80 15.58
N THR A 478 3.12 21.08 15.47
CA THR A 478 2.70 21.93 16.59
C THR A 478 1.37 21.46 17.19
N ALA A 479 0.38 21.10 16.37
CA ALA A 479 -0.88 20.52 16.85
C ALA A 479 -0.61 19.27 17.69
N ASN A 480 0.12 18.29 17.15
CA ASN A 480 0.44 17.04 17.84
C ASN A 480 1.19 17.30 19.16
N TYR A 481 2.14 18.23 19.18
CA TYR A 481 2.88 18.58 20.39
C TYR A 481 1.98 19.12 21.52
N PHE A 482 1.06 20.02 21.21
CA PHE A 482 0.16 20.58 22.22
C PHE A 482 -0.94 19.58 22.60
N LEU A 483 -1.57 18.91 21.62
CA LEU A 483 -2.65 17.95 21.88
C LEU A 483 -2.23 16.75 22.73
N ASN A 484 -0.93 16.43 22.78
CA ASN A 484 -0.39 15.41 23.66
C ASN A 484 -0.29 15.85 25.15
N GLN A 485 -0.51 17.13 25.46
CA GLN A 485 -0.43 17.65 26.84
C GLN A 485 -1.81 17.61 27.52
N GLN A 486 -1.82 17.31 28.82
CA GLN A 486 -3.05 17.10 29.59
C GLN A 486 -4.01 18.31 29.58
N GLU A 487 -3.46 19.52 29.52
CA GLU A 487 -4.25 20.76 29.49
C GLU A 487 -5.03 20.97 28.17
N TYR A 488 -4.66 20.27 27.09
CA TYR A 488 -5.32 20.35 25.78
C TYR A 488 -6.04 19.05 25.39
N LYS A 489 -6.27 18.14 26.35
CA LYS A 489 -6.90 16.83 26.12
C LYS A 489 -8.30 16.92 25.50
N ASP A 490 -8.97 18.06 25.66
CA ASP A 490 -10.33 18.31 25.17
C ASP A 490 -10.32 18.97 23.78
N LEU A 491 -9.14 19.15 23.18
CA LEU A 491 -8.97 19.60 21.81
C LEU A 491 -8.71 18.41 20.88
N GLN A 492 -8.99 18.59 19.59
CA GLN A 492 -8.77 17.61 18.53
C GLN A 492 -8.35 18.26 17.23
N ILE A 493 -7.67 17.49 16.38
CA ILE A 493 -7.51 17.85 14.95
C ILE A 493 -8.85 17.55 14.28
N ALA A 494 -9.58 18.60 13.89
CA ALA A 494 -10.87 18.46 13.21
C ALA A 494 -10.74 18.26 11.71
N TYR A 495 -9.67 18.78 11.09
CA TYR A 495 -9.47 18.66 9.66
C TYR A 495 -8.01 18.84 9.26
N ARG A 496 -7.52 18.03 8.32
CA ARG A 496 -6.23 18.24 7.68
C ARG A 496 -6.42 19.05 6.40
N THR A 497 -5.86 20.24 6.35
CA THR A 497 -6.02 21.14 5.19
C THR A 497 -5.17 20.67 4.01
N LYS A 498 -5.51 21.16 2.81
CA LYS A 498 -4.67 21.02 1.60
C LYS A 498 -3.36 21.82 1.66
N TYR A 499 -3.21 22.70 2.65
CA TYR A 499 -2.05 23.59 2.73
C TYR A 499 -0.90 22.89 3.45
N SER A 500 0.20 22.72 2.73
CA SER A 500 1.51 22.38 3.29
C SER A 500 2.49 23.46 2.88
N PHE A 501 3.28 23.95 3.83
CA PHE A 501 4.27 24.98 3.56
C PHE A 501 5.66 24.46 3.83
N ASP A 502 6.53 24.69 2.85
CA ASP A 502 7.96 24.44 2.95
C ASP A 502 8.59 25.51 3.85
N LEU A 503 9.19 25.06 4.94
CA LEU A 503 9.97 25.89 5.84
C LEU A 503 11.41 25.90 5.34
N LYS A 504 11.89 27.08 4.95
CA LYS A 504 13.21 27.26 4.32
C LYS A 504 14.06 28.20 5.15
N VAL A 505 15.38 28.00 5.10
CA VAL A 505 16.31 28.99 5.66
C VAL A 505 16.27 30.22 4.77
N ALA A 506 16.30 31.41 5.37
CA ALA A 506 16.28 32.67 4.65
C ALA A 506 17.43 33.58 5.09
N LEU A 507 18.23 34.07 4.14
CA LEU A 507 19.29 35.04 4.39
C LEU A 507 18.88 36.43 3.92
N ALA A 508 19.38 37.47 4.60
CA ALA A 508 19.13 38.86 4.22
C ALA A 508 19.53 39.09 2.75
N LYS A 509 18.78 39.93 2.04
CA LYS A 509 18.95 40.12 0.57
C LYS A 509 20.38 40.45 0.17
N GLU A 510 21.02 41.28 0.99
CA GLU A 510 22.38 41.79 0.79
C GLU A 510 23.47 40.84 1.35
N TYR A 511 23.08 39.73 1.99
CA TYR A 511 24.05 38.77 2.50
C TYR A 511 24.68 37.96 1.35
N PRO A 512 25.97 37.59 1.43
CA PRO A 512 26.66 36.89 0.35
C PRO A 512 25.92 35.63 -0.12
N GLN A 513 25.66 35.54 -1.44
CA GLN A 513 24.99 34.40 -2.06
C GLN A 513 25.70 33.06 -1.79
N VAL A 514 27.03 33.08 -1.69
CA VAL A 514 27.87 31.92 -1.33
C VAL A 514 27.43 31.28 -0.01
N ALA A 515 26.95 32.06 0.97
CA ALA A 515 26.46 31.52 2.23
C ALA A 515 25.14 30.75 2.05
N LEU A 516 24.24 31.27 1.20
CA LEU A 516 22.98 30.62 0.86
C LEU A 516 23.24 29.30 0.14
N ASP A 517 24.14 29.29 -0.84
CA ASP A 517 24.47 28.10 -1.63
C ASP A 517 25.11 27.01 -0.74
N VAL A 518 25.99 27.38 0.18
CA VAL A 518 26.59 26.46 1.15
C VAL A 518 25.56 25.88 2.11
N ILE A 519 24.67 26.71 2.66
CA ILE A 519 23.61 26.25 3.56
C ILE A 519 22.64 25.33 2.81
N ASP A 520 22.29 25.67 1.57
CA ASP A 520 21.42 24.86 0.72
C ASP A 520 22.02 23.47 0.44
N LYS A 521 23.32 23.41 0.14
CA LYS A 521 24.07 22.16 -0.03
C LYS A 521 24.18 21.35 1.26
N ALA A 522 24.34 22.03 2.41
CA ALA A 522 24.37 21.37 3.71
C ALA A 522 23.01 20.76 4.05
N LEU A 523 21.91 21.46 3.75
CA LEU A 523 20.53 20.96 3.91
C LEU A 523 20.24 19.78 2.99
N LEU A 524 20.68 19.84 1.73
CA LEU A 524 20.57 18.72 0.78
C LEU A 524 21.27 17.45 1.30
N GLY A 525 22.38 17.62 2.01
CA GLY A 525 23.12 16.52 2.61
C GLY A 525 22.54 15.95 3.91
N ILE A 526 21.38 16.43 4.39
CA ILE A 526 20.68 15.88 5.56
C ILE A 526 19.70 14.81 5.07
N SER A 527 19.90 13.56 5.49
CA SER A 527 19.05 12.46 5.04
C SER A 527 17.65 12.51 5.67
N ASP A 528 16.69 11.86 5.03
CA ASP A 528 15.32 11.76 5.56
C ASP A 528 15.32 11.03 6.91
N GLU A 529 16.19 10.03 7.11
CA GLU A 529 16.32 9.33 8.41
C GLU A 529 16.80 10.27 9.51
N GLN A 530 17.68 11.24 9.20
CA GLN A 530 18.11 12.25 10.17
C GLN A 530 16.97 13.21 10.51
N LYS A 531 16.17 13.61 9.52
CA LYS A 531 14.98 14.47 9.72
C LYS A 531 13.88 13.75 10.50
N ASP A 532 13.64 12.48 10.22
CA ASP A 532 12.69 11.64 10.92
C ASP A 532 13.14 11.40 12.36
N ALA A 533 14.43 11.12 12.59
CA ALA A 533 14.98 11.01 13.94
C ALA A 533 14.82 12.30 14.76
N ILE A 534 14.97 13.48 14.14
CA ILE A 534 14.68 14.77 14.78
C ILE A 534 13.19 14.88 15.10
N TYR A 535 12.31 14.59 14.13
CA TYR A 535 10.86 14.64 14.32
C TYR A 535 10.42 13.72 15.49
N GLU A 536 10.87 12.47 15.47
CA GLU A 536 10.60 11.48 16.52
C GLU A 536 11.19 11.92 17.85
N HIS A 537 12.41 12.47 17.91
CA HIS A 537 12.99 12.94 19.17
C HIS A 537 12.08 13.95 19.90
N TRP A 538 11.51 14.89 19.15
CA TRP A 538 10.68 15.96 19.71
C TRP A 538 9.21 15.56 19.93
N ILE A 539 8.71 14.56 19.21
CA ILE A 539 7.29 14.16 19.23
C ILE A 539 7.07 12.81 19.95
N GLN A 540 7.98 11.82 19.87
CA GLN A 540 7.89 10.53 20.60
C GLN A 540 8.23 10.62 22.09
N LYS A 541 9.06 11.57 22.56
CA LYS A 541 9.49 11.63 23.98
C LYS A 541 8.36 11.93 24.98
N TYR A 542 7.11 12.08 24.52
CA TYR A 542 5.90 12.18 25.34
C TYR A 542 4.83 11.12 25.05
N GLN A 543 5.08 10.14 24.18
CA GLN A 543 4.12 9.08 23.83
C GLN A 543 4.52 7.72 24.41
N GLN A 544 4.24 7.52 25.71
CA GLN A 544 4.07 6.17 26.24
C GLN A 544 2.59 5.79 26.45
N ASN A 545 1.65 6.67 26.07
CA ASN A 545 0.23 6.38 26.14
C ASN A 545 -0.54 7.02 24.98
N ARG A 546 -1.18 6.15 24.17
CA ARG A 546 -2.26 6.37 23.20
C ARG A 546 -1.89 6.56 21.72
N LEU A 547 -2.05 5.46 20.97
CA LEU A 547 -2.29 5.43 19.52
C LEU A 547 -3.77 5.11 19.26
N GLN A 548 -4.55 6.05 18.69
CA GLN A 548 -5.86 5.95 18.00
C GLN A 548 -6.20 7.42 17.64
N GLU A 549 -6.56 7.88 16.44
CA GLU A 549 -7.04 7.36 15.15
C GLU A 549 -6.94 8.51 14.10
N MET A 550 -7.02 8.18 12.82
CA MET A 550 -7.28 9.14 11.72
C MET A 550 -8.79 9.14 11.38
N PRO A 551 -9.43 10.26 11.00
CA PRO A 551 -10.77 10.22 10.42
C PRO A 551 -10.77 10.52 8.92
N ASN A 552 -11.51 9.70 8.17
CA ASN A 552 -12.09 10.02 6.87
C ASN A 552 -13.48 9.39 6.81
N SER A 553 -14.52 10.20 6.67
CA SER A 553 -15.47 10.12 5.54
C SER A 553 -16.63 11.10 5.71
N LYS A 554 -17.00 11.70 4.57
CA LYS A 554 -18.19 12.50 4.37
C LYS A 554 -19.41 11.58 4.23
N LEU A 555 -20.44 11.81 5.02
CA LEU A 555 -21.83 11.46 4.69
C LEU A 555 -22.73 12.63 5.06
N SER A 556 -23.35 13.27 4.05
CA SER A 556 -24.25 14.41 4.24
C SER A 556 -25.59 13.97 4.82
N VAL A 557 -25.97 14.56 5.95
CA VAL A 557 -27.17 14.26 6.78
C VAL A 557 -28.50 14.71 6.14
N PHE A 558 -28.54 15.12 4.87
CA PHE A 558 -29.70 15.84 4.30
C PHE A 558 -30.80 15.00 3.66
N ASP A 559 -30.69 13.67 3.60
CA ASP A 559 -31.65 12.82 2.86
C ASP A 559 -32.62 12.01 3.72
N ILE A 560 -33.16 12.58 4.83
CA ILE A 560 -34.20 11.89 5.62
C ILE A 560 -35.41 12.82 5.90
N LEU A 561 -36.47 12.67 5.09
CA LEU A 561 -37.85 13.01 5.45
C LEU A 561 -38.26 12.14 6.67
N PRO A 562 -38.59 12.72 7.84
CA PRO A 562 -39.98 13.09 8.15
C PRO A 562 -40.13 14.37 9.02
N LEU A 563 -39.05 15.16 9.17
CA LEU A 563 -39.02 16.30 10.10
C LEU A 563 -40.00 17.43 9.72
N LYS A 564 -40.26 17.63 8.42
CA LYS A 564 -41.19 18.66 7.92
C LYS A 564 -42.65 18.32 8.21
N GLU A 565 -43.05 17.05 8.11
CA GLU A 565 -44.41 16.62 8.40
C GLU A 565 -44.71 16.66 9.90
N ILE A 566 -43.71 16.30 10.72
CA ILE A 566 -43.82 16.34 12.18
C ILE A 566 -43.92 17.79 12.69
N ALA A 567 -43.13 18.71 12.15
CA ALA A 567 -43.22 20.13 12.47
C ALA A 567 -44.62 20.71 12.12
N PHE A 568 -45.19 20.28 10.99
CA PHE A 568 -46.53 20.69 10.57
C PHE A 568 -47.62 20.17 11.51
N ILE A 569 -47.52 18.91 11.96
CA ILE A 569 -48.47 18.32 12.94
C ILE A 569 -48.38 19.04 14.29
N LEU A 570 -47.17 19.38 14.76
CA LEU A 570 -46.97 20.12 16.01
C LEU A 570 -47.56 21.53 15.95
N ILE A 571 -47.45 22.21 14.80
CA ILE A 571 -48.09 23.53 14.57
C ILE A 571 -49.61 23.40 14.59
N ILE A 572 -50.18 22.38 13.94
CA ILE A 572 -51.64 22.13 13.96
C ILE A 572 -52.11 21.89 15.39
N LEU A 573 -51.44 21.03 16.16
CA LEU A 573 -51.80 20.74 17.55
C LEU A 573 -51.69 21.98 18.44
N PHE A 574 -50.70 22.84 18.20
CA PHE A 574 -50.56 24.11 18.92
C PHE A 574 -51.74 25.05 18.64
N VAL A 575 -52.09 25.22 17.37
CA VAL A 575 -53.23 26.05 16.96
C VAL A 575 -54.55 25.49 17.51
N LEU A 576 -54.73 24.16 17.47
CA LEU A 576 -55.89 23.48 18.04
C LEU A 576 -55.97 23.71 19.55
N SER A 577 -54.84 23.68 20.26
CA SER A 577 -54.78 23.91 21.71
C SER A 577 -55.21 25.34 22.06
N ILE A 578 -54.79 26.35 21.29
CA ILE A 578 -55.20 27.75 21.47
C ILE A 578 -56.71 27.89 21.23
N PHE A 579 -57.24 27.19 20.23
CA PHE A 579 -58.67 27.22 19.91
C PHE A 579 -59.52 26.58 21.01
N ILE A 580 -59.11 25.40 21.50
CA ILE A 580 -59.76 24.70 22.62
C ILE A 580 -59.72 25.54 23.89
N VAL A 581 -58.59 26.19 24.20
CA VAL A 581 -58.45 27.12 25.33
C VAL A 581 -59.43 28.29 25.19
N ARG A 582 -59.51 28.92 24.01
CA ARG A 582 -60.45 30.03 23.77
C ARG A 582 -61.92 29.59 23.88
N PHE A 583 -62.24 28.39 23.42
CA PHE A 583 -63.58 27.81 23.54
C PHE A 583 -63.96 27.51 24.99
N LEU A 584 -63.05 26.92 25.77
CA LEU A 584 -63.27 26.60 27.19
C LEU A 584 -63.30 27.87 28.08
N ASN A 585 -62.52 28.90 27.74
CA ASN A 585 -62.50 30.17 28.48
C ASN A 585 -63.83 30.94 28.37
N LYS A 586 -64.56 30.79 27.25
CA LYS A 586 -65.94 31.34 27.10
C LYS A 586 -66.96 30.73 28.07
N ARG A 587 -66.68 29.55 28.65
CA ARG A 587 -67.56 28.87 29.64
C ARG A 587 -67.08 29.03 31.10
N GLY A 588 -66.13 29.93 31.37
CA GLY A 588 -65.76 30.35 32.73
C GLY A 588 -65.14 29.27 33.64
N SER A 589 -64.67 28.14 33.10
CA SER A 589 -64.36 26.95 33.90
C SER A 589 -62.88 26.50 33.89
N VAL A 590 -61.98 27.14 33.11
CA VAL A 590 -60.57 26.72 33.03
C VAL A 590 -59.63 27.92 32.93
N LYS A 591 -58.67 28.04 33.88
CA LYS A 591 -57.58 29.02 33.80
C LYS A 591 -56.64 28.66 32.64
N LEU A 592 -56.28 29.65 31.83
CA LEU A 592 -55.46 29.55 30.61
C LEU A 592 -54.15 28.73 30.77
N GLY A 593 -53.60 28.65 31.99
CA GLY A 593 -52.33 27.98 32.27
C GLY A 593 -52.35 26.45 32.19
N ILE A 594 -53.49 25.79 32.46
CA ILE A 594 -53.53 24.31 32.51
C ILE A 594 -53.32 23.70 31.10
N PRO A 595 -54.00 24.17 30.03
CA PRO A 595 -53.81 23.57 28.70
C PRO A 595 -52.45 23.92 28.07
N ILE A 596 -51.89 25.10 28.37
CA ILE A 596 -50.52 25.46 27.94
C ILE A 596 -49.50 24.53 28.58
N PHE A 597 -49.67 24.21 29.87
CA PHE A 597 -48.82 23.26 30.58
C PHE A 597 -48.92 21.84 29.99
N ILE A 598 -50.14 21.36 29.71
CA ILE A 598 -50.36 20.05 29.07
C ILE A 598 -49.75 20.02 27.66
N PHE A 599 -49.89 21.10 26.88
CA PHE A 599 -49.27 21.19 25.56
C PHE A 599 -47.73 21.17 25.63
N GLY A 600 -47.15 21.90 26.58
CA GLY A 600 -45.70 21.88 26.82
C GLY A 600 -45.20 20.48 27.18
N MET A 601 -45.92 19.76 28.05
CA MET A 601 -45.60 18.36 28.39
C MET A 601 -45.68 17.43 27.17
N ILE A 602 -46.74 17.52 26.37
CA ILE A 602 -46.90 16.71 25.15
C ILE A 602 -45.79 17.02 24.14
N PHE A 603 -45.44 18.30 23.96
CA PHE A 603 -44.37 18.74 23.07
C PHE A 603 -43.00 18.19 23.49
N VAL A 604 -42.70 18.18 24.80
CA VAL A 604 -41.46 17.60 25.33
C VAL A 604 -41.44 16.08 25.10
N VAL A 605 -42.54 15.38 25.39
CA VAL A 605 -42.62 13.92 25.17
C VAL A 605 -42.44 13.56 23.69
N ILE A 606 -43.08 14.30 22.78
CA ILE A 606 -42.93 14.08 21.33
C ILE A 606 -41.51 14.41 20.87
N SER A 607 -40.92 15.50 21.34
CA SER A 607 -39.53 15.88 21.00
C SER A 607 -38.54 14.81 21.45
N VAL A 608 -38.69 14.29 22.67
CA VAL A 608 -37.88 13.18 23.20
C VAL A 608 -38.07 11.92 22.35
N PHE A 609 -39.31 11.58 22.00
CA PHE A 609 -39.59 10.42 21.15
C PHE A 609 -38.94 10.55 19.77
N ILE A 610 -39.01 11.72 19.12
CA ILE A 610 -38.38 11.98 17.83
C ILE A 610 -36.86 11.82 17.92
N VAL A 611 -36.24 12.39 18.96
CA VAL A 611 -34.78 12.29 19.15
C VAL A 611 -34.35 10.84 19.37
N VAL A 612 -35.06 10.11 20.23
CA VAL A 612 -34.78 8.68 20.47
C VAL A 612 -34.97 7.87 19.18
N SER A 613 -36.02 8.14 18.40
CA SER A 613 -36.27 7.48 17.12
C SER A 613 -35.20 7.81 16.08
N ALA A 614 -34.75 9.06 16.01
CA ALA A 614 -33.71 9.50 15.07
C ALA A 614 -32.35 8.85 15.40
N VAL A 615 -31.96 8.83 16.67
CA VAL A 615 -30.76 8.13 17.14
C VAL A 615 -30.84 6.62 16.86
N SER A 616 -32.01 6.00 17.05
CA SER A 616 -32.21 4.60 16.72
C SER A 616 -32.05 4.32 15.22
N ASN A 617 -32.64 5.16 14.36
CA ASN A 617 -32.49 5.02 12.90
C ASN A 617 -31.04 5.22 12.45
N LEU A 618 -30.33 6.17 13.05
CA LEU A 618 -28.92 6.42 12.80
C LEU A 618 -28.04 5.23 13.16
N LYS A 619 -28.34 4.57 14.29
CA LYS A 619 -27.68 3.33 14.71
C LYS A 619 -27.82 2.24 13.66
N GLU A 620 -29.03 2.02 13.17
CA GLU A 620 -29.32 1.00 12.17
C GLU A 620 -28.69 1.34 10.81
N SER A 621 -28.65 2.62 10.43
CA SER A 621 -27.95 3.08 9.23
C SER A 621 -26.44 2.84 9.31
N HIS A 622 -25.81 3.18 10.43
CA HIS A 622 -24.37 2.93 10.67
C HIS A 622 -24.04 1.43 10.60
N LYS A 623 -24.89 0.60 11.21
CA LYS A 623 -24.78 -0.86 11.12
C LYS A 623 -24.94 -1.39 9.69
N ALA A 624 -25.82 -0.80 8.89
CA ALA A 624 -25.99 -1.16 7.48
C ALA A 624 -24.74 -0.84 6.65
N GLU A 625 -24.11 0.31 6.88
CA GLU A 625 -22.85 0.69 6.21
C GLU A 625 -21.68 -0.21 6.62
N LEU A 626 -21.56 -0.52 7.92
CA LEU A 626 -20.56 -1.48 8.42
C LEU A 626 -20.75 -2.86 7.82
N LYS A 627 -21.99 -3.33 7.73
CA LYS A 627 -22.33 -4.58 7.04
C LYS A 627 -21.84 -4.55 5.59
N ASP A 628 -22.14 -3.50 4.83
CA ASP A 628 -21.77 -3.42 3.42
C ASP A 628 -20.24 -3.39 3.25
N THR A 629 -19.53 -2.71 4.15
CA THR A 629 -18.06 -2.67 4.20
C THR A 629 -17.47 -4.06 4.49
N LEU A 630 -17.91 -4.73 5.56
CA LEU A 630 -17.45 -6.07 5.91
C LEU A 630 -17.79 -7.09 4.82
N SER A 631 -18.96 -6.98 4.19
CA SER A 631 -19.37 -7.84 3.08
C SER A 631 -18.50 -7.62 1.85
N ALA A 632 -18.15 -6.38 1.54
CA ALA A 632 -17.27 -6.04 0.42
C ALA A 632 -15.87 -6.60 0.63
N ILE A 633 -15.29 -6.42 1.83
CA ILE A 633 -13.99 -6.98 2.22
C ILE A 633 -14.00 -8.51 2.12
N SER A 634 -15.00 -9.15 2.74
CA SER A 634 -15.15 -10.60 2.70
C SER A 634 -15.25 -11.11 1.26
N LYS A 635 -16.01 -10.42 0.40
CA LYS A 635 -16.15 -10.78 -1.02
C LYS A 635 -14.83 -10.60 -1.79
N SER A 636 -14.12 -9.48 -1.63
CA SER A 636 -12.86 -9.24 -2.35
C SER A 636 -11.76 -10.19 -1.92
N THR A 637 -11.62 -10.42 -0.60
CA THR A 637 -10.61 -11.34 -0.06
C THR A 637 -10.93 -12.78 -0.46
N HIS A 638 -12.20 -13.17 -0.49
CA HIS A 638 -12.62 -14.47 -1.02
C HIS A 638 -12.23 -14.67 -2.49
N MET A 639 -12.44 -13.66 -3.35
CA MET A 639 -12.05 -13.74 -4.76
C MET A 639 -10.52 -13.89 -4.92
N ALA A 640 -9.73 -13.08 -4.20
CA ALA A 640 -8.28 -13.16 -4.24
C ALA A 640 -7.74 -14.51 -3.73
N LEU A 641 -8.34 -15.05 -2.66
CA LEU A 641 -8.00 -16.38 -2.18
C LEU A 641 -8.33 -17.44 -3.23
N ARG A 642 -9.52 -17.38 -3.84
CA ARG A 642 -9.92 -18.35 -4.88
C ARG A 642 -8.96 -18.33 -6.07
N GLU A 643 -8.60 -17.15 -6.57
CA GLU A 643 -7.59 -17.00 -7.63
C GLU A 643 -6.23 -17.59 -7.22
N TRP A 644 -5.80 -17.38 -5.97
CA TRP A 644 -4.56 -17.98 -5.47
C TRP A 644 -4.64 -19.51 -5.43
N TYR A 645 -5.73 -20.07 -4.91
CA TYR A 645 -5.95 -21.52 -4.83
C TYR A 645 -5.99 -22.16 -6.22
N GLU A 646 -6.81 -21.61 -7.13
CA GLU A 646 -6.95 -22.09 -8.51
C GLU A 646 -5.63 -21.94 -9.28
N GLY A 647 -4.94 -20.81 -9.13
CA GLY A 647 -3.63 -20.58 -9.75
C GLY A 647 -2.57 -21.59 -9.28
N LYS A 648 -2.54 -21.92 -7.99
CA LYS A 648 -1.66 -22.95 -7.43
C LYS A 648 -2.05 -24.34 -7.94
N GLN A 649 -3.34 -24.68 -7.91
CA GLN A 649 -3.85 -25.95 -8.39
C GLN A 649 -3.46 -26.21 -9.85
N ASN A 650 -3.79 -25.26 -10.74
CA ASN A 650 -3.54 -25.37 -12.18
C ASN A 650 -2.04 -25.47 -12.48
N SER A 651 -1.21 -24.72 -11.75
CA SER A 651 0.24 -24.77 -11.91
C SER A 651 0.81 -26.13 -11.51
N ILE A 652 0.41 -26.68 -10.36
CA ILE A 652 0.90 -27.97 -9.87
C ILE A 652 0.40 -29.09 -10.76
N GLU A 653 -0.88 -29.08 -11.14
CA GLU A 653 -1.46 -30.03 -12.08
C GLU A 653 -0.65 -30.04 -13.38
N TYR A 654 -0.46 -28.87 -13.99
CA TYR A 654 0.31 -28.74 -15.23
C TYR A 654 1.72 -29.31 -15.07
N THR A 655 2.45 -28.94 -14.02
CA THR A 655 3.82 -29.43 -13.80
C THR A 655 3.86 -30.95 -13.61
N VAL A 656 2.94 -31.51 -12.84
CA VAL A 656 2.89 -32.97 -12.58
C VAL A 656 2.56 -33.73 -13.86
N LEU A 657 1.54 -33.29 -14.61
CA LEU A 657 1.12 -33.95 -15.86
C LEU A 657 2.15 -33.81 -16.98
N HIS A 658 2.94 -32.73 -16.99
CA HIS A 658 3.98 -32.47 -18.00
C HIS A 658 5.38 -32.88 -17.56
N THR A 659 5.51 -33.75 -16.54
CA THR A 659 6.78 -34.37 -16.16
C THR A 659 6.74 -35.88 -16.48
N PRO A 660 7.05 -36.31 -17.73
CA PRO A 660 6.92 -37.70 -18.15
C PRO A 660 7.67 -38.70 -17.27
N LYS A 661 8.87 -38.32 -16.81
CA LYS A 661 9.72 -39.17 -15.95
C LYS A 661 9.13 -39.38 -14.55
N LEU A 662 8.37 -38.41 -14.04
CA LEU A 662 7.64 -38.55 -12.79
C LEU A 662 6.53 -39.59 -12.96
N TYR A 663 5.75 -39.48 -14.03
CA TYR A 663 4.71 -40.45 -14.35
C TYR A 663 5.28 -41.87 -14.57
N GLU A 664 6.37 -42.01 -15.32
CA GLU A 664 7.06 -43.29 -15.52
C GLU A 664 7.50 -43.94 -14.19
N ALA A 665 8.08 -43.14 -13.28
CA ALA A 665 8.47 -43.63 -11.96
C ALA A 665 7.26 -44.08 -11.13
N ILE A 666 6.14 -43.37 -11.20
CA ILE A 666 4.89 -43.74 -10.52
C ILE A 666 4.33 -45.04 -11.08
N VAL A 667 4.29 -45.21 -12.41
CA VAL A 667 3.83 -46.43 -13.06
C VAL A 667 4.68 -47.63 -12.64
N GLN A 668 6.00 -47.48 -12.61
CA GLN A 668 6.92 -48.54 -12.17
C GLN A 668 6.66 -48.96 -10.72
N LEU A 669 6.43 -48.01 -9.82
CA LEU A 669 6.07 -48.29 -8.43
C LEU A 669 4.68 -48.93 -8.33
N TYR A 670 3.73 -48.49 -9.15
CA TYR A 670 2.36 -49.02 -9.18
C TYR A 670 2.33 -50.50 -9.61
N GLU A 671 3.16 -50.90 -10.59
CA GLU A 671 3.31 -52.31 -11.00
C GLU A 671 3.76 -53.23 -9.84
N HIS A 672 4.49 -52.67 -8.88
CA HIS A 672 5.00 -53.36 -7.69
C HIS A 672 4.28 -52.95 -6.40
N LYS A 673 3.06 -52.41 -6.49
CA LYS A 673 2.29 -51.88 -5.34
C LYS A 673 2.06 -52.87 -4.19
N ASN A 674 2.16 -54.18 -4.47
CA ASN A 674 2.00 -55.24 -3.47
C ASN A 674 3.33 -55.68 -2.80
N ASP A 675 4.47 -55.08 -3.16
CA ASP A 675 5.79 -55.35 -2.55
C ASP A 675 6.31 -54.10 -1.82
N PRO A 676 6.06 -53.97 -0.50
CA PRO A 676 6.54 -52.84 0.29
C PRO A 676 8.07 -52.66 0.28
N LYS A 677 8.85 -53.75 0.15
CA LYS A 677 10.32 -53.66 0.10
C LYS A 677 10.78 -53.04 -1.21
N TYR A 678 10.11 -53.38 -2.30
CA TYR A 678 10.35 -52.76 -3.60
C TYR A 678 10.06 -51.25 -3.56
N LEU A 679 8.88 -50.86 -3.04
CA LEU A 679 8.47 -49.45 -2.95
C LEU A 679 9.47 -48.61 -2.16
N VAL A 680 9.89 -49.09 -0.98
CA VAL A 680 10.85 -48.37 -0.12
C VAL A 680 12.22 -48.23 -0.79
N SER A 681 12.69 -49.25 -1.52
CA SER A 681 14.01 -49.23 -2.16
C SER A 681 14.05 -48.47 -3.48
N HIS A 682 12.94 -48.34 -4.20
CA HIS A 682 12.88 -47.76 -5.54
C HIS A 682 12.23 -46.36 -5.60
N GLN A 683 11.63 -45.86 -4.50
CA GLN A 683 11.08 -44.50 -4.45
C GLN A 683 12.12 -43.39 -4.68
N VAL A 684 13.41 -43.66 -4.52
CA VAL A 684 14.49 -42.66 -4.76
C VAL A 684 14.42 -42.09 -6.19
N VAL A 685 13.94 -42.90 -7.16
CA VAL A 685 13.73 -42.46 -8.54
C VAL A 685 12.56 -41.48 -8.61
N LEU A 686 11.47 -41.75 -7.90
CA LEU A 686 10.35 -40.84 -7.75
C LEU A 686 10.79 -39.53 -7.08
N GLU A 687 11.50 -39.60 -5.96
CA GLU A 687 12.04 -38.43 -5.23
C GLU A 687 12.89 -37.53 -6.15
N LYS A 688 13.73 -38.14 -7.00
CA LYS A 688 14.57 -37.40 -7.95
C LYS A 688 13.74 -36.58 -8.94
N TYR A 689 12.67 -37.14 -9.49
CA TYR A 689 11.83 -36.43 -10.45
C TYR A 689 10.83 -35.49 -9.78
N ASP A 690 10.41 -35.83 -8.56
CA ASP A 690 9.61 -34.98 -7.70
C ASP A 690 10.35 -33.67 -7.33
N GLN A 691 11.67 -33.73 -7.19
CA GLN A 691 12.49 -32.54 -6.95
C GLN A 691 12.27 -31.47 -8.02
N ASN A 692 12.04 -31.85 -9.29
CA ASN A 692 11.71 -30.89 -10.34
C ASN A 692 10.38 -30.17 -10.07
N VAL A 693 9.38 -30.88 -9.52
CA VAL A 693 8.11 -30.26 -9.10
C VAL A 693 8.37 -29.31 -7.93
N LYS A 694 9.19 -29.71 -6.95
CA LYS A 694 9.58 -28.85 -5.82
C LYS A 694 10.31 -27.58 -6.26
N ASP A 695 11.20 -27.67 -7.26
CA ASP A 695 11.95 -26.51 -7.76
C ASP A 695 11.05 -25.45 -8.41
N HIS A 696 9.88 -25.85 -8.94
CA HIS A 696 8.86 -24.92 -9.46
C HIS A 696 7.96 -24.32 -8.37
N PHE A 697 7.86 -24.98 -7.20
CA PHE A 697 7.01 -24.56 -6.09
C PHE A 697 7.81 -24.53 -4.76
N PRO A 698 8.52 -23.43 -4.46
CA PRO A 698 9.36 -23.35 -3.25
C PRO A 698 8.58 -23.49 -1.93
N ASP A 699 7.29 -23.13 -1.94
CA ASP A 699 6.34 -23.27 -0.83
C ASP A 699 5.78 -24.70 -0.68
N ARG A 700 6.20 -25.62 -1.56
CA ARG A 700 5.86 -27.04 -1.47
C ARG A 700 6.77 -27.77 -0.49
N GLU A 701 6.16 -28.29 0.56
CA GLU A 701 6.88 -28.91 1.66
C GLU A 701 6.87 -30.44 1.62
N SER A 702 5.89 -31.05 0.96
CA SER A 702 5.75 -32.52 0.96
C SER A 702 4.92 -33.06 -0.19
N TYR A 703 5.00 -34.38 -0.38
CA TYR A 703 4.08 -35.11 -1.25
C TYR A 703 3.90 -36.56 -0.83
N PHE A 704 2.87 -37.16 -1.39
CA PHE A 704 2.73 -38.61 -1.41
C PHE A 704 1.96 -39.04 -2.66
N VAL A 705 2.19 -40.28 -3.08
CA VAL A 705 1.46 -40.91 -4.18
C VAL A 705 0.73 -42.11 -3.61
N VAL A 706 -0.57 -42.21 -3.88
CA VAL A 706 -1.45 -43.20 -3.27
C VAL A 706 -2.25 -43.97 -4.31
N THR A 707 -2.51 -45.25 -4.07
CA THR A 707 -3.39 -46.11 -4.88
C THR A 707 -4.84 -46.07 -4.40
N LYS A 708 -5.76 -46.65 -5.19
CA LYS A 708 -7.20 -46.71 -4.85
C LYS A 708 -7.49 -47.45 -3.54
N ASP A 709 -6.64 -48.39 -3.15
CA ASP A 709 -6.71 -49.08 -1.86
C ASP A 709 -5.94 -48.36 -0.74
N TYR A 710 -5.49 -47.12 -0.94
CA TYR A 710 -4.75 -46.30 0.03
C TYR A 710 -3.33 -46.79 0.36
N THR A 711 -2.72 -47.55 -0.54
CA THR A 711 -1.31 -47.93 -0.42
C THR A 711 -0.44 -46.77 -0.92
N VAL A 712 0.52 -46.33 -0.11
CA VAL A 712 1.44 -45.24 -0.46
C VAL A 712 2.59 -45.79 -1.31
N LEU A 713 2.66 -45.38 -2.58
CA LEU A 713 3.70 -45.80 -3.52
C LEU A 713 5.04 -45.10 -3.28
N GLY A 714 4.99 -43.83 -2.88
CA GLY A 714 6.16 -43.02 -2.56
C GLY A 714 5.76 -41.72 -1.88
N SER A 715 6.66 -41.13 -1.08
CA SER A 715 6.38 -39.92 -0.31
C SER A 715 7.65 -39.23 0.16
N SER A 716 7.58 -37.92 0.40
CA SER A 716 8.60 -37.20 1.17
C SER A 716 8.72 -37.67 2.63
N ILE A 717 7.71 -38.38 3.17
CA ILE A 717 7.71 -39.00 4.50
C ILE A 717 8.05 -40.48 4.31
N LYS A 718 9.31 -40.84 4.52
CA LYS A 718 9.82 -42.17 4.15
C LYS A 718 9.15 -43.30 4.93
N GLU A 719 8.68 -43.01 6.14
CA GLU A 719 8.08 -43.96 7.07
C GLU A 719 6.71 -44.47 6.61
N ILE A 720 6.00 -43.76 5.72
CA ILE A 720 4.66 -44.16 5.26
C ILE A 720 4.68 -44.96 3.96
N VAL A 721 5.83 -45.08 3.31
CA VAL A 721 5.97 -45.73 2.00
C VAL A 721 5.76 -47.24 2.12
N GLY A 722 4.95 -47.79 1.22
CA GLY A 722 4.53 -49.20 1.24
C GLY A 722 3.53 -49.55 2.33
N LYS A 723 3.04 -48.57 3.11
CA LYS A 723 1.98 -48.76 4.10
C LYS A 723 0.62 -48.40 3.51
N LYS A 724 -0.41 -49.07 4.01
CA LYS A 724 -1.81 -48.71 3.79
C LYS A 724 -2.25 -47.73 4.87
N ILE A 725 -2.52 -46.48 4.49
CA ILE A 725 -2.88 -45.42 5.44
C ILE A 725 -4.40 -45.26 5.49
N LYS A 726 -4.97 -45.17 6.70
CA LYS A 726 -6.38 -44.85 6.89
C LYS A 726 -6.55 -43.34 6.86
N PHE A 727 -7.11 -42.83 5.78
CA PHE A 727 -7.33 -41.41 5.54
C PHE A 727 -8.73 -40.97 5.99
N ASP A 728 -9.18 -41.29 7.20
CA ASP A 728 -10.62 -41.23 7.55
C ASP A 728 -11.31 -39.89 7.20
N PHE A 729 -10.67 -38.73 7.37
CA PHE A 729 -11.23 -37.43 6.97
C PHE A 729 -10.90 -37.01 5.52
N ALA A 730 -9.77 -37.46 4.98
CA ALA A 730 -9.35 -37.19 3.60
C ALA A 730 -9.91 -38.21 2.58
N LYS A 731 -10.60 -39.25 3.07
CA LYS A 731 -11.10 -40.39 2.30
C LYS A 731 -11.96 -39.92 1.14
N LYS A 732 -12.89 -39.00 1.41
CA LYS A 732 -13.80 -38.47 0.38
C LYS A 732 -13.04 -37.74 -0.73
N ALA A 733 -12.06 -36.89 -0.37
CA ALA A 733 -11.27 -36.16 -1.36
C ALA A 733 -10.44 -37.13 -2.22
N ILE A 734 -9.77 -38.11 -1.60
CA ILE A 734 -9.00 -39.13 -2.30
C ILE A 734 -9.89 -39.98 -3.21
N ASP A 735 -11.07 -40.40 -2.72
CA ASP A 735 -12.02 -41.20 -3.51
C ASP A 735 -12.53 -40.43 -4.72
N ASN A 736 -12.85 -39.14 -4.56
CA ASN A 736 -13.22 -38.25 -5.66
C ASN A 736 -12.06 -38.06 -6.65
N ALA A 737 -10.82 -37.98 -6.17
CA ALA A 737 -9.66 -37.95 -7.06
C ALA A 737 -9.56 -39.23 -7.91
N PHE A 738 -9.91 -40.39 -7.37
CA PHE A 738 -10.00 -41.62 -8.18
C PHE A 738 -11.18 -41.66 -9.17
N LEU A 739 -12.11 -40.70 -9.11
CA LEU A 739 -13.14 -40.47 -10.14
C LEU A 739 -12.64 -39.54 -11.26
N GLY A 740 -11.40 -39.04 -11.16
CA GLY A 740 -10.81 -38.12 -12.12
C GLY A 740 -10.98 -36.64 -11.75
N GLU A 741 -11.54 -36.33 -10.58
CA GLU A 741 -11.66 -34.95 -10.09
C GLU A 741 -10.34 -34.46 -9.49
N ILE A 742 -9.97 -33.21 -9.75
CA ILE A 742 -8.92 -32.56 -8.96
C ILE A 742 -9.58 -32.07 -7.68
N THR A 743 -9.02 -32.50 -6.55
CA THR A 743 -9.59 -32.18 -5.23
C THR A 743 -8.49 -31.69 -4.30
N LEU A 744 -8.88 -31.20 -3.13
CA LEU A 744 -7.95 -30.75 -2.11
C LEU A 744 -8.24 -31.36 -0.75
N ILE A 745 -7.20 -31.40 0.09
CA ILE A 745 -7.30 -31.71 1.52
C ILE A 745 -6.81 -30.49 2.29
N HIS A 746 -7.70 -29.91 3.09
CA HIS A 746 -7.34 -28.79 3.97
C HIS A 746 -6.42 -29.22 5.12
N PRO A 747 -5.58 -28.27 5.60
CA PRO A 747 -4.82 -28.48 6.81
C PRO A 747 -5.71 -28.91 7.98
N ARG A 748 -5.26 -29.90 8.75
CA ARG A 748 -5.94 -30.44 9.92
C ARG A 748 -4.97 -31.15 10.87
N VAL A 749 -5.19 -30.95 12.17
CA VAL A 749 -4.52 -31.75 13.20
C VAL A 749 -5.21 -33.10 13.32
N ASN A 750 -4.47 -34.18 13.15
CA ASN A 750 -4.93 -35.52 13.50
C ASN A 750 -4.10 -36.07 14.66
N PRO A 751 -4.63 -36.13 15.89
CA PRO A 751 -3.91 -36.65 17.06
C PRO A 751 -3.48 -38.11 16.93
N GLN A 752 -4.13 -38.88 16.05
CA GLN A 752 -3.79 -40.28 15.78
C GLN A 752 -2.72 -40.43 14.69
N ASP A 753 -2.43 -39.37 13.93
CA ASP A 753 -1.38 -39.35 12.92
C ASP A 753 -0.05 -38.88 13.53
N LYS A 754 0.80 -39.84 13.86
CA LYS A 754 2.13 -39.58 14.42
C LYS A 754 3.05 -38.77 13.49
N HIS A 755 2.76 -38.71 12.19
CA HIS A 755 3.59 -38.01 11.20
C HIS A 755 3.00 -36.65 10.79
N GLN A 756 1.84 -36.27 11.36
CA GLN A 756 1.17 -34.99 11.11
C GLN A 756 1.07 -34.61 9.62
N ILE A 757 0.76 -35.60 8.79
CA ILE A 757 0.82 -35.51 7.32
C ILE A 757 -0.01 -34.33 6.85
N PHE A 758 -1.21 -34.18 7.40
CA PHE A 758 -2.21 -33.23 6.94
C PHE A 758 -2.16 -31.86 7.59
N THR A 759 -1.02 -31.45 8.13
CA THR A 759 -0.83 -30.06 8.62
C THR A 759 -0.67 -29.04 7.49
N LYS A 760 -0.83 -29.48 6.23
CA LYS A 760 -0.62 -28.72 5.00
C LYS A 760 -1.83 -28.81 4.09
N LEU A 761 -1.91 -27.90 3.13
CA LEU A 761 -2.90 -27.97 2.06
C LEU A 761 -2.41 -28.94 1.00
N TYR A 762 -3.16 -30.00 0.70
CA TYR A 762 -2.80 -30.93 -0.38
C TYR A 762 -3.69 -30.74 -1.60
N PHE A 763 -3.09 -30.57 -2.77
CA PHE A 763 -3.76 -30.72 -4.06
C PHE A 763 -3.63 -32.17 -4.54
N LEU A 764 -4.75 -32.81 -4.86
CA LEU A 764 -4.85 -34.19 -5.29
C LEU A 764 -5.04 -34.25 -6.81
N ILE A 765 -4.01 -34.74 -7.49
CA ILE A 765 -3.94 -34.80 -8.95
C ILE A 765 -4.13 -36.26 -9.38
N PRO A 766 -5.22 -36.57 -10.13
CA PRO A 766 -5.44 -37.91 -10.65
C PRO A 766 -4.44 -38.24 -11.76
N LEU A 767 -3.83 -39.41 -11.68
CA LEU A 767 -2.95 -39.92 -12.72
C LEU A 767 -3.64 -41.07 -13.44
N PHE A 768 -3.95 -40.86 -14.72
CA PHE A 768 -4.60 -41.84 -15.57
C PHE A 768 -3.61 -42.88 -16.11
N ASP A 769 -4.11 -44.07 -16.44
CA ASP A 769 -3.37 -45.05 -17.23
C ASP A 769 -3.00 -44.51 -18.62
N LYS A 770 -2.14 -45.24 -19.34
CA LYS A 770 -1.71 -44.86 -20.70
C LYS A 770 -2.87 -44.74 -21.70
N GLU A 771 -4.02 -45.35 -21.42
CA GLU A 771 -5.22 -45.28 -22.26
C GLU A 771 -6.12 -44.09 -21.91
N GLY A 772 -5.83 -43.37 -20.81
CA GLY A 772 -6.64 -42.25 -20.31
C GLY A 772 -7.97 -42.68 -19.69
N LYS A 773 -8.17 -43.97 -19.40
CA LYS A 773 -9.49 -44.51 -18.99
C LYS A 773 -9.64 -44.69 -17.49
N ASN A 774 -8.57 -45.06 -16.79
CA ASN A 774 -8.63 -45.36 -15.37
C ASN A 774 -7.59 -44.56 -14.59
N VAL A 775 -7.97 -43.99 -13.44
CA VAL A 775 -7.02 -43.39 -12.50
C VAL A 775 -6.25 -44.51 -11.78
N ILE A 776 -4.95 -44.61 -12.03
CA ILE A 776 -4.07 -45.65 -11.44
C ILE A 776 -3.50 -45.23 -10.08
N ALA A 777 -3.26 -43.94 -9.89
CA ALA A 777 -2.74 -43.36 -8.66
C ALA A 777 -3.20 -41.91 -8.53
N VAL A 778 -3.17 -41.40 -7.30
CA VAL A 778 -3.39 -39.98 -7.01
C VAL A 778 -2.09 -39.42 -6.46
N TYR A 779 -1.62 -38.34 -7.07
CA TYR A 779 -0.45 -37.58 -6.62
C TYR A 779 -0.93 -36.43 -5.74
N ALA A 780 -0.50 -36.41 -4.47
CA ALA A 780 -0.85 -35.39 -3.51
C ALA A 780 0.33 -34.42 -3.31
N SER A 781 0.16 -33.15 -3.66
CA SER A 781 1.17 -32.10 -3.50
C SER A 781 0.84 -31.22 -2.29
N GLY A 782 1.67 -31.25 -1.25
CA GLY A 782 1.45 -30.52 0.00
C GLY A 782 2.14 -29.16 0.00
N ILE A 783 1.34 -28.10 0.05
CA ILE A 783 1.72 -26.69 0.03
C ILE A 783 1.58 -26.08 1.42
N ASN A 784 2.57 -25.28 1.80
CA ASN A 784 2.46 -24.41 2.96
C ASN A 784 1.56 -23.22 2.64
N PRO A 785 0.44 -23.02 3.38
CA PRO A 785 -0.50 -21.95 3.08
C PRO A 785 -0.04 -20.55 3.52
N VAL A 786 1.24 -20.33 3.83
CA VAL A 786 1.82 -19.01 4.16
C VAL A 786 1.45 -17.93 3.14
N GLY A 787 1.34 -18.26 1.85
CA GLY A 787 0.92 -17.31 0.81
C GLY A 787 -0.47 -16.70 1.01
N MET A 788 -1.35 -17.32 1.81
CA MET A 788 -2.66 -16.75 2.15
C MET A 788 -2.55 -15.57 3.10
N ILE A 789 -1.46 -15.46 3.89
CA ILE A 789 -1.31 -14.43 4.92
C ILE A 789 -1.37 -13.03 4.31
N GLU A 790 -0.68 -12.81 3.18
CA GLU A 790 -0.65 -11.52 2.49
C GLU A 790 -2.04 -11.12 1.98
N ILE A 791 -2.80 -12.08 1.45
CA ILE A 791 -4.16 -11.86 0.95
C ILE A 791 -5.13 -11.51 2.10
N LEU A 792 -4.98 -12.17 3.24
CA LEU A 792 -5.81 -11.95 4.43
C LEU A 792 -5.46 -10.62 5.12
N GLN A 793 -4.21 -10.19 5.09
CA GLN A 793 -3.78 -8.89 5.64
C GLN A 793 -4.41 -7.71 4.89
N GLN A 794 -4.66 -7.84 3.59
CA GLN A 794 -5.37 -6.82 2.81
C GLN A 794 -6.85 -6.68 3.20
N GLY A 795 -7.44 -7.71 3.81
CA GLY A 795 -8.81 -7.72 4.31
C GLY A 795 -8.97 -7.25 5.75
N GLN A 796 -7.98 -6.56 6.33
CA GLN A 796 -8.04 -6.05 7.70
C GLN A 796 -8.78 -4.72 7.78
N LEU A 797 -9.78 -4.63 8.66
CA LEU A 797 -10.57 -3.41 8.90
C LEU A 797 -10.22 -2.82 10.27
N GLY A 798 -9.56 -1.66 10.29
CA GLY A 798 -9.22 -0.99 11.54
C GLY A 798 -8.19 -1.76 12.39
N LYS A 799 -8.23 -1.57 13.70
CA LYS A 799 -7.25 -2.10 14.65
C LYS A 799 -7.60 -3.50 15.14
N THR A 800 -8.88 -3.73 15.40
CA THR A 800 -9.42 -4.98 15.94
C THR A 800 -9.95 -5.90 14.85
N GLY A 801 -10.09 -5.40 13.62
CA GLY A 801 -10.61 -6.23 12.54
C GLY A 801 -9.62 -7.29 12.04
N GLU A 802 -10.17 -8.46 11.75
CA GLU A 802 -9.44 -9.60 11.24
C GLU A 802 -10.27 -10.35 10.20
N THR A 803 -9.61 -10.77 9.13
CA THR A 803 -10.17 -11.69 8.16
C THR A 803 -9.34 -12.96 8.18
N TYR A 804 -9.99 -14.10 8.38
CA TYR A 804 -9.33 -15.38 8.61
C TYR A 804 -10.07 -16.56 7.96
N VAL A 805 -9.35 -17.66 7.74
CA VAL A 805 -9.86 -18.84 7.03
C VAL A 805 -10.02 -20.01 7.99
N VAL A 806 -11.12 -20.74 7.84
CA VAL A 806 -11.44 -21.92 8.65
C VAL A 806 -11.72 -23.12 7.75
N ASN A 807 -11.36 -24.31 8.21
CA ASN A 807 -11.73 -25.54 7.52
C ASN A 807 -13.17 -25.96 7.84
N ASN A 808 -13.63 -27.04 7.19
CA ASN A 808 -14.95 -27.64 7.40
C ASN A 808 -15.18 -28.29 8.78
N ALA A 809 -14.26 -28.09 9.73
CA ALA A 809 -14.38 -28.48 11.13
C ALA A 809 -14.33 -27.28 12.09
N ALA A 810 -14.38 -26.06 11.54
CA ALA A 810 -14.21 -24.79 12.26
C ALA A 810 -12.86 -24.68 12.98
N GLU A 811 -11.82 -25.31 12.44
CA GLU A 811 -10.43 -25.12 12.88
C GLU A 811 -9.82 -24.00 12.04
N LEU A 812 -9.05 -23.12 12.69
CA LEU A 812 -8.39 -22.00 12.06
C LEU A 812 -7.25 -22.51 11.15
N ILE A 813 -7.33 -22.25 9.85
CA ILE A 813 -6.32 -22.63 8.85
C ILE A 813 -5.58 -21.43 8.25
N SER A 814 -5.64 -20.29 8.93
CA SER A 814 -4.78 -19.13 8.73
C SER A 814 -4.06 -18.79 10.02
N GLN A 815 -3.01 -17.98 9.94
CA GLN A 815 -2.40 -17.42 11.15
C GLN A 815 -3.20 -16.21 11.61
N SER A 816 -3.64 -16.22 12.88
CA SER A 816 -4.26 -15.07 13.52
C SER A 816 -3.24 -13.98 13.80
N ARG A 817 -3.66 -12.73 13.63
CA ARG A 817 -2.87 -11.55 14.03
C ARG A 817 -2.83 -11.35 15.55
N PHE A 818 -3.66 -12.07 16.30
CA PHE A 818 -3.81 -11.99 17.76
C PHE A 818 -3.10 -13.14 18.49
N ASP A 819 -2.09 -13.76 17.87
CA ASP A 819 -1.30 -14.84 18.48
C ASP A 819 -0.80 -14.52 19.90
N ASP A 820 -0.38 -13.27 20.16
CA ASP A 820 0.13 -12.84 21.47
C ASP A 820 -1.01 -12.76 22.51
N GLU A 821 -2.13 -12.15 22.14
CA GLU A 821 -3.34 -12.07 22.97
C GLU A 821 -3.90 -13.48 23.28
N LEU A 822 -3.91 -14.38 22.31
CA LEU A 822 -4.34 -15.76 22.51
C LEU A 822 -3.47 -16.53 23.50
N ARG A 823 -2.17 -16.19 23.61
CA ARG A 823 -1.30 -16.75 24.66
C ARG A 823 -1.62 -16.17 26.03
N GLU A 824 -1.88 -14.87 26.11
CA GLU A 824 -2.32 -14.22 27.36
C GLU A 824 -3.65 -14.80 27.87
N LEU A 825 -4.56 -15.12 26.95
CA LEU A 825 -5.85 -15.78 27.25
C LEU A 825 -5.71 -17.28 27.58
N GLY A 826 -4.51 -17.86 27.46
CA GLY A 826 -4.24 -19.29 27.69
C GLY A 826 -4.83 -20.21 26.62
N LEU A 827 -5.23 -19.66 25.47
CA LEU A 827 -5.74 -20.41 24.31
C LEU A 827 -4.60 -20.96 23.42
N LEU A 828 -3.40 -20.38 23.51
CA LEU A 828 -2.17 -20.87 22.91
C LEU A 828 -1.07 -21.03 23.96
N LYS A 829 -0.20 -22.03 23.79
CA LYS A 829 1.01 -22.17 24.62
C LYS A 829 2.17 -21.35 24.07
N GLU A 830 3.21 -21.20 24.90
CA GLU A 830 4.45 -20.54 24.51
C GLU A 830 5.09 -21.24 23.30
N GLY A 831 5.37 -20.47 22.24
CA GLY A 831 5.91 -20.97 20.97
C GLY A 831 4.88 -21.58 20.01
N GLU A 832 3.62 -21.77 20.42
CA GLU A 832 2.54 -22.20 19.52
C GLU A 832 2.05 -21.03 18.65
N LYS A 833 1.62 -21.36 17.43
CA LYS A 833 0.96 -20.47 16.47
C LYS A 833 -0.52 -20.81 16.40
N SER A 834 -1.38 -19.83 16.16
CA SER A 834 -2.84 -20.05 16.07
C SER A 834 -3.27 -21.00 14.94
N PHE A 835 -2.52 -21.03 13.84
CA PHE A 835 -2.73 -21.97 12.73
C PHE A 835 -2.84 -23.40 13.26
N LEU A 836 -3.99 -24.04 13.01
CA LEU A 836 -4.35 -25.40 13.45
C LEU A 836 -4.43 -25.66 14.96
N ASN A 837 -4.09 -24.69 15.81
CA ASN A 837 -4.20 -24.82 17.27
C ASN A 837 -5.46 -24.14 17.84
N ILE A 838 -6.16 -23.34 17.04
CA ILE A 838 -7.39 -22.67 17.43
C ILE A 838 -8.60 -23.28 16.73
N LYS A 839 -9.64 -23.56 17.52
CA LYS A 839 -10.99 -23.82 17.04
C LYS A 839 -11.82 -22.56 17.20
N ILE A 840 -12.65 -22.23 16.22
CA ILE A 840 -13.50 -21.03 16.25
C ILE A 840 -14.71 -21.27 17.15
N ALA A 841 -14.43 -21.24 18.45
CA ALA A 841 -15.35 -21.51 19.53
C ALA A 841 -14.96 -20.68 20.77
N HIS A 842 -15.96 -20.33 21.56
CA HIS A 842 -15.79 -19.67 22.85
C HIS A 842 -16.59 -20.43 23.91
N ASN A 843 -15.97 -20.71 25.07
CA ASN A 843 -16.58 -21.53 26.14
C ASN A 843 -17.16 -22.87 25.65
N ASN A 844 -16.42 -23.58 24.80
CA ASN A 844 -16.82 -24.85 24.18
C ASN A 844 -18.06 -24.80 23.26
N LYS A 845 -18.52 -23.60 22.88
CA LYS A 845 -19.58 -23.39 21.90
C LYS A 845 -19.01 -22.71 20.65
N LEU A 846 -19.37 -23.19 19.47
CA LEU A 846 -18.96 -22.55 18.20
C LEU A 846 -19.46 -21.10 18.16
N THR A 847 -18.66 -20.22 17.54
CA THR A 847 -19.12 -18.85 17.29
C THR A 847 -20.27 -18.86 16.26
N LEU A 848 -21.03 -17.77 16.19
CA LEU A 848 -22.13 -17.67 15.22
C LEU A 848 -21.64 -17.89 13.78
N ALA A 849 -20.56 -17.22 13.39
CA ALA A 849 -19.96 -17.37 12.07
C ALA A 849 -19.53 -18.81 11.81
N ALA A 850 -18.85 -19.46 12.75
CA ALA A 850 -18.44 -20.85 12.62
C ALA A 850 -19.65 -21.81 12.46
N GLU A 851 -20.73 -21.61 13.22
CA GLU A 851 -21.95 -22.41 13.07
C GLU A 851 -22.60 -22.26 11.68
N GLN A 852 -22.53 -21.08 11.07
CA GLN A 852 -23.08 -20.84 9.72
C GLN A 852 -22.17 -21.40 8.64
N ILE A 853 -20.85 -21.24 8.78
CA ILE A 853 -19.86 -21.83 7.89
C ILE A 853 -20.00 -23.36 7.84
N LEU A 854 -20.17 -24.03 8.98
CA LEU A 854 -20.39 -25.49 9.01
C LEU A 854 -21.72 -25.91 8.37
N LYS A 855 -22.68 -24.99 8.21
CA LYS A 855 -23.94 -25.21 7.49
C LYS A 855 -23.85 -24.81 6.01
N ALA A 856 -22.65 -24.45 5.52
CA ALA A 856 -22.42 -23.94 4.17
C ALA A 856 -23.28 -22.70 3.84
N LYS A 857 -23.37 -21.75 4.78
CA LYS A 857 -24.19 -20.54 4.63
C LYS A 857 -23.35 -19.27 4.71
N ASP A 858 -23.41 -18.49 3.64
CA ASP A 858 -22.98 -17.09 3.63
C ASP A 858 -23.88 -16.24 4.54
N GLY A 859 -23.32 -15.17 5.10
CA GLY A 859 -24.12 -14.27 5.92
C GLY A 859 -23.29 -13.21 6.65
N TYR A 860 -23.98 -12.49 7.52
CA TYR A 860 -23.40 -11.48 8.38
C TYR A 860 -24.23 -11.37 9.66
N SER A 861 -23.66 -10.76 10.70
CA SER A 861 -24.40 -10.34 11.88
C SER A 861 -23.91 -8.98 12.37
N MET A 862 -24.84 -8.02 12.39
CA MET A 862 -24.68 -6.72 13.06
C MET A 862 -25.33 -6.73 14.46
N GLN A 863 -25.76 -7.91 14.92
CA GLN A 863 -26.00 -8.17 16.33
C GLN A 863 -24.72 -8.79 16.88
N ALA A 864 -24.15 -8.16 17.92
CA ALA A 864 -22.88 -8.59 18.46
C ALA A 864 -22.95 -10.02 18.98
N TYR A 865 -21.90 -10.79 18.70
CA TYR A 865 -21.67 -12.12 19.22
C TYR A 865 -20.19 -12.26 19.60
N ASN A 866 -19.85 -13.21 20.47
CA ASN A 866 -18.46 -13.40 20.86
C ASN A 866 -17.70 -14.16 19.76
N ASP A 867 -16.54 -13.62 19.38
CA ASP A 867 -15.56 -14.33 18.56
C ASP A 867 -14.82 -15.41 19.37
N TYR A 868 -13.80 -16.02 18.78
CA TYR A 868 -13.02 -17.08 19.42
C TYR A 868 -12.08 -16.57 20.52
N ARG A 869 -11.81 -15.26 20.60
CA ARG A 869 -11.10 -14.60 21.71
C ARG A 869 -12.06 -14.32 22.88
N GLY A 870 -13.36 -14.28 22.61
CA GLY A 870 -14.40 -13.91 23.57
C GLY A 870 -14.84 -12.45 23.47
N MET A 871 -14.39 -11.74 22.43
CA MET A 871 -14.70 -10.33 22.21
C MET A 871 -16.04 -10.19 21.46
N PRO A 872 -16.92 -9.26 21.86
CA PRO A 872 -18.13 -8.96 21.10
C PRO A 872 -17.76 -8.34 19.75
N VAL A 873 -18.15 -8.99 18.65
CA VAL A 873 -17.83 -8.58 17.28
C VAL A 873 -19.08 -8.44 16.41
N PHE A 874 -18.95 -7.62 15.37
CA PHE A 874 -19.75 -7.77 14.16
C PHE A 874 -18.97 -8.54 13.12
N GLY A 875 -19.66 -9.33 12.30
CA GLY A 875 -18.98 -10.20 11.35
C GLY A 875 -19.73 -10.40 10.05
N SER A 876 -18.97 -10.72 9.01
CA SER A 876 -19.41 -11.22 7.71
C SER A 876 -18.65 -12.51 7.42
N TRP A 877 -19.33 -13.50 6.87
CA TRP A 877 -18.71 -14.78 6.55
C TRP A 877 -19.21 -15.32 5.22
N LYS A 878 -18.33 -16.09 4.58
CA LYS A 878 -18.56 -16.67 3.26
C LYS A 878 -18.04 -18.10 3.22
N TRP A 879 -18.86 -19.00 2.68
CA TRP A 879 -18.50 -20.38 2.45
C TRP A 879 -18.14 -20.58 0.97
N ASP A 880 -16.98 -21.19 0.72
CA ASP A 880 -16.62 -21.61 -0.64
C ASP A 880 -17.01 -23.08 -0.83
N ASP A 881 -17.95 -23.33 -1.74
CA ASP A 881 -18.44 -24.67 -2.02
C ASP A 881 -17.47 -25.54 -2.83
N GLU A 882 -16.57 -24.95 -3.61
CA GLU A 882 -15.61 -25.73 -4.40
C GLU A 882 -14.40 -26.06 -3.54
N LEU A 883 -13.87 -25.04 -2.86
CA LEU A 883 -12.67 -25.15 -2.06
C LEU A 883 -12.96 -25.66 -0.64
N LYS A 884 -14.21 -25.68 -0.16
CA LYS A 884 -14.62 -26.24 1.15
C LYS A 884 -13.98 -25.57 2.37
N PHE A 885 -13.78 -24.26 2.32
CA PHE A 885 -13.37 -23.43 3.46
C PHE A 885 -14.38 -22.34 3.76
N GLY A 886 -14.34 -21.82 4.99
CA GLY A 886 -15.04 -20.60 5.37
C GLY A 886 -14.08 -19.43 5.50
N LEU A 887 -14.45 -18.28 4.95
CA LEU A 887 -13.81 -17.00 5.20
C LEU A 887 -14.67 -16.23 6.20
N ILE A 888 -14.06 -15.73 7.27
CA ILE A 888 -14.74 -14.94 8.29
C ILE A 888 -14.00 -13.61 8.45
N SER A 889 -14.73 -12.51 8.38
CA SER A 889 -14.25 -11.14 8.58
C SER A 889 -15.01 -10.53 9.75
N GLU A 890 -14.31 -10.20 10.83
CA GLU A 890 -14.87 -9.72 12.09
C GLU A 890 -14.18 -8.44 12.56
N VAL A 891 -14.89 -7.62 13.32
CA VAL A 891 -14.39 -6.39 13.96
C VAL A 891 -15.07 -6.19 15.31
N ASP A 892 -14.33 -5.72 16.32
CA ASP A 892 -14.87 -5.54 17.67
C ASP A 892 -16.01 -4.50 17.65
N GLU A 893 -17.12 -4.82 18.33
CA GLU A 893 -18.28 -3.92 18.43
C GLU A 893 -17.89 -2.55 19.00
N SER A 894 -16.96 -2.52 19.97
CA SER A 894 -16.51 -1.29 20.60
C SER A 894 -15.80 -0.35 19.62
N GLU A 895 -14.98 -0.88 18.71
CA GLU A 895 -14.32 -0.09 17.66
C GLU A 895 -15.35 0.29 16.58
N ALA A 896 -16.11 -0.69 16.08
CA ALA A 896 -17.05 -0.48 14.99
C ALA A 896 -18.16 0.53 15.34
N MET A 897 -18.60 0.57 16.61
CA MET A 897 -19.64 1.49 17.08
C MET A 897 -19.10 2.79 17.66
N GLN A 898 -17.78 2.99 17.75
CA GLN A 898 -17.17 4.13 18.44
C GLN A 898 -17.69 5.47 17.88
N SER A 899 -17.69 5.63 16.56
CA SER A 899 -18.19 6.84 15.89
C SER A 899 -19.68 7.10 16.18
N PHE A 900 -20.51 6.04 16.16
CA PHE A 900 -21.93 6.14 16.51
C PHE A 900 -22.12 6.52 17.98
N LEU A 901 -21.35 5.94 18.91
CA LEU A 901 -21.47 6.20 20.34
C LEU A 901 -21.15 7.67 20.65
N VAL A 902 -20.10 8.22 20.05
CA VAL A 902 -19.74 9.65 20.19
C VAL A 902 -20.86 10.54 19.66
N LEU A 903 -21.44 10.21 18.50
CA LEU A 903 -22.53 10.97 17.90
C LEU A 903 -23.82 10.91 18.75
N ARG A 904 -24.14 9.74 19.30
CA ARG A 904 -25.27 9.55 20.22
C ARG A 904 -25.14 10.44 21.47
N GLU A 905 -23.99 10.40 22.14
CA GLU A 905 -23.77 11.19 23.35
C GLU A 905 -23.83 12.70 23.05
N THR A 906 -23.39 13.13 21.87
CA THR A 906 -23.51 14.52 21.43
C THR A 906 -24.97 14.94 21.24
N ILE A 907 -25.78 14.09 20.61
CA ILE A 907 -27.23 14.35 20.42
C ILE A 907 -27.95 14.40 21.78
N TYR A 908 -27.69 13.43 22.66
CA TYR A 908 -28.31 13.41 23.99
C TYR A 908 -27.85 14.59 24.86
N GLY A 909 -26.55 14.90 24.84
CA GLY A 909 -26.01 16.07 25.53
C GLY A 909 -26.68 17.35 25.09
N THR A 910 -26.95 17.53 23.79
CA THR A 910 -27.57 18.75 23.25
C THR A 910 -29.08 18.84 23.53
N VAL A 911 -29.78 17.71 23.56
CA VAL A 911 -31.25 17.69 23.72
C VAL A 911 -31.69 17.73 25.18
N PHE A 912 -30.89 17.14 26.08
CA PHE A 912 -31.24 16.99 27.50
C PHE A 912 -30.45 17.93 28.44
N SER A 913 -29.50 18.73 27.93
CA SER A 913 -28.94 19.90 28.63
C SER A 913 -29.85 21.10 28.50
#